data_AF-A0A388RTG6-F1
#
_entry.id   AF-A0A388RTG6-F1
#
_cell.length_a   1.000
_cell.length_b   1.000
_cell.length_c   1.000
_cell.angle_alpha   90.00
_cell.angle_beta   90.00
_cell.angle_gamma   90.00
#
_symmetry.space_group_name_H-M   'P 1'
#
loop_
_entity.id
_entity.type
_entity.pdbx_description
1 polymer ?
#
loop_
_entity_poly.entity_id
_entity_poly.type
_entity_poly.pdbx_seq_one_letter_code
_entity_poly.pdbx_strand_id
1 'polypeptide(L)'
;MAPDEALIMEMPVKMAQGIARDSSQDLGREFDVFLTPVARPDLGEIRIDEDLFPVGRTELPFAAYPEDLAAPLSRRHARIFAEHGAVYVADLGSKNGTRVNGAAVARQPAQLRDGDEVAFGPALSFRVRLSARAPQPEPPRVALTLLPERSDVGLQPIHVDGFPYLISKADDAFARYRDNYPQQVNYLSRRHAHVYLKGGVPFLEDLGSTNGTFVNGRRLADHGVALDNGDRIAFGGSHFVYKAEVSRAGDDDATATRSVLEPAVPVPVSAEPNAGDDEDRTTFVGAADSFLDIFCVDYAAHQEDEVNADAEAQAAAATAAPDGAHPPRKRGRVALLLAEAARSFGLDDGARVRRAARWGGALLLLAVLAGVALYWHGADERAVQTLHAAGDYAGAARAADSYLARHPDDAEVQALGTEALLRAYVPGWVTKLKAGDFGGADDALAQMRKLGTHNADVRPLVAELEWIGRLERYAAQRGADAPVRLYADEAPIRQLLAHWNQDTIAHQRALGRIAADVPAFRDLYAEALSDVRRLQNDASVYLAAIARLDTSIATELGRDRPEALQPVIADYREKYPRLSGLDQVQGDLDRYTALLQALRARRPGTLVARLADSRFATPPFRAQFAQLAPRLPPPEMATQYASAASAWQKGDSNTALAGIRQIRGGAWADDVARDLAHKQKVAAQFAELQSARGSKGYEDRLLGFYAMLDADEDKFFAKAVEADVNGVRDSALRRARELMGSAVAAWKQYRSNGVIGSEQRLEPGISPKFRAQARLLSQAQEDARQGMRIFTQLRAGESADLAQLAKVEEEIRAEADHQRHALQELRTVLDPAVLKTKLELIGGEDSGKVPADAATTDAAAAPPKPAWQP
;
A
#
# COMPACT_ATOMS: atom_id res chain seq x y z
N MET A 1 -38.39 -36.98 15.73
CA MET A 1 -38.34 -35.51 15.90
C MET A 1 -37.07 -35.03 15.24
N ALA A 2 -37.26 -34.31 14.14
CA ALA A 2 -36.25 -33.85 13.21
C ALA A 2 -35.50 -32.60 13.69
N PRO A 3 -34.33 -32.32 13.11
CA PRO A 3 -33.87 -30.98 12.79
C PRO A 3 -34.02 -30.72 11.28
N ASP A 4 -34.82 -29.71 10.90
CA ASP A 4 -34.97 -29.21 9.52
C ASP A 4 -33.76 -28.32 9.17
N GLU A 5 -32.94 -28.62 8.16
CA GLU A 5 -33.12 -28.50 6.69
C GLU A 5 -33.20 -27.06 6.15
N ALA A 6 -32.12 -26.62 5.48
CA ALA A 6 -32.19 -25.78 4.28
C ALA A 6 -30.93 -25.95 3.41
N LEU A 7 -31.03 -26.95 2.51
CA LEU A 7 -30.52 -27.02 1.14
C LEU A 7 -29.20 -26.29 0.78
N ILE A 8 -28.12 -27.07 0.67
CA ILE A 8 -27.01 -26.80 -0.24
C ILE A 8 -27.15 -27.81 -1.38
N MET A 9 -27.53 -27.34 -2.58
CA MET A 9 -27.45 -28.11 -3.81
C MET A 9 -26.10 -27.83 -4.48
N GLU A 10 -25.25 -28.85 -4.55
CA GLU A 10 -24.19 -28.96 -5.54
C GLU A 10 -24.73 -29.58 -6.84
N MET A 11 -24.20 -29.10 -7.98
CA MET A 11 -23.85 -29.79 -9.24
C MET A 11 -24.13 -28.90 -10.47
N PRO A 12 -23.45 -29.06 -11.63
CA PRO A 12 -22.12 -29.64 -11.89
C PRO A 12 -21.23 -28.76 -12.80
N VAL A 13 -19.91 -28.82 -12.61
CA VAL A 13 -18.92 -28.28 -13.57
C VAL A 13 -18.88 -29.18 -14.80
N LYS A 14 -19.35 -28.68 -15.94
CA LYS A 14 -19.04 -29.25 -17.26
C LYS A 14 -17.93 -28.44 -17.91
N MET A 15 -16.86 -29.13 -18.28
CA MET A 15 -15.83 -28.62 -19.17
C MET A 15 -16.43 -28.20 -20.52
N ALA A 16 -16.06 -27.02 -21.00
CA ALA A 16 -16.06 -26.66 -22.41
C ALA A 16 -14.83 -25.79 -22.68
N GLN A 17 -14.07 -26.20 -23.69
CA GLN A 17 -12.83 -25.61 -24.17
C GLN A 17 -13.07 -24.23 -24.80
N GLY A 18 -12.07 -23.36 -24.68
CA GLY A 18 -11.66 -22.38 -25.69
C GLY A 18 -12.68 -21.31 -26.08
N ILE A 19 -12.37 -20.06 -25.76
CA ILE A 19 -12.21 -18.95 -26.72
C ILE A 19 -11.84 -17.73 -25.88
N ALA A 20 -10.62 -17.23 -26.09
CA ALA A 20 -10.18 -15.94 -25.62
C ALA A 20 -11.13 -14.86 -26.15
N ARG A 21 -11.71 -14.05 -25.28
CA ARG A 21 -12.33 -12.76 -25.61
C ARG A 21 -12.37 -11.87 -24.38
N ASP A 22 -11.50 -10.86 -24.41
CA ASP A 22 -11.74 -9.48 -24.00
C ASP A 22 -12.44 -9.27 -22.64
N SER A 23 -11.66 -9.33 -21.57
CA SER A 23 -12.06 -8.88 -20.23
C SER A 23 -11.41 -7.53 -19.93
N SER A 24 -11.84 -6.51 -20.67
CA SER A 24 -11.53 -5.08 -20.47
C SER A 24 -12.80 -4.22 -20.31
N GLN A 25 -13.96 -4.83 -20.06
CA GLN A 25 -15.24 -4.13 -19.82
C GLN A 25 -15.87 -4.59 -18.50
N ASP A 26 -15.38 -4.06 -17.38
CA ASP A 26 -16.16 -3.98 -16.12
C ASP A 26 -15.54 -2.92 -15.18
N LEU A 27 -15.25 -1.72 -15.72
CA LEU A 27 -14.93 -0.53 -14.95
C LEU A 27 -16.19 0.35 -14.85
N GLY A 28 -16.70 0.54 -13.63
CA GLY A 28 -17.60 1.63 -13.25
C GLY A 28 -19.09 1.47 -13.62
N ARG A 29 -19.90 0.87 -12.73
CA ARG A 29 -21.33 1.19 -12.73
C ARG A 29 -21.50 2.61 -12.19
N GLU A 30 -21.79 3.56 -13.06
CA GLU A 30 -22.28 4.89 -12.68
C GLU A 30 -23.71 4.77 -12.12
N PHE A 31 -23.97 5.42 -10.99
CA PHE A 31 -25.29 5.47 -10.36
C PHE A 31 -25.83 6.90 -10.47
N ASP A 32 -27.11 7.03 -10.79
CA ASP A 32 -27.84 8.27 -10.51
C ASP A 32 -28.26 8.25 -9.03
N VAL A 33 -27.99 9.35 -8.34
CA VAL A 33 -28.39 9.52 -6.94
C VAL A 33 -29.64 10.39 -6.91
N PHE A 34 -30.72 9.87 -6.34
CA PHE A 34 -31.95 10.61 -6.15
C PHE A 34 -32.10 10.96 -4.67
N LEU A 35 -32.30 12.25 -4.39
CA LEU A 35 -32.65 12.74 -3.06
C LEU A 35 -34.13 13.08 -3.03
N THR A 36 -34.92 12.23 -2.38
CA THR A 36 -36.35 12.46 -2.19
C THR A 36 -36.61 13.15 -0.84
N PRO A 37 -37.19 14.35 -0.78
CA PRO A 37 -37.46 15.03 0.49
C PRO A 37 -38.32 14.18 1.44
N VAL A 38 -37.91 14.02 2.70
CA VAL A 38 -38.62 13.19 3.69
C VAL A 38 -39.76 13.95 4.35
N ALA A 39 -39.50 15.19 4.78
CA ALA A 39 -40.48 16.01 5.50
C ALA A 39 -41.36 16.88 4.58
N ARG A 40 -40.92 17.11 3.33
CA ARG A 40 -41.51 18.12 2.42
C ARG A 40 -41.54 17.63 0.96
N PRO A 41 -42.48 16.72 0.61
CA PRO A 41 -42.57 16.15 -0.74
C PRO A 41 -42.82 17.20 -1.83
N ASP A 42 -43.31 18.40 -1.45
CA ASP A 42 -43.54 19.55 -2.32
C ASP A 42 -42.27 20.12 -2.96
N LEU A 43 -41.09 19.85 -2.40
CA LEU A 43 -39.80 20.35 -2.91
C LEU A 43 -39.29 19.59 -4.15
N GLY A 44 -39.96 18.51 -4.55
CA GLY A 44 -39.56 17.68 -5.68
C GLY A 44 -38.32 16.82 -5.39
N GLU A 45 -38.12 15.78 -6.19
CA GLU A 45 -36.93 14.93 -6.10
C GLU A 45 -35.75 15.60 -6.80
N ILE A 46 -34.58 15.57 -6.17
CA ILE A 46 -33.33 16.03 -6.77
C ILE A 46 -32.65 14.83 -7.40
N ARG A 47 -32.45 14.84 -8.72
CA ARG A 47 -31.60 13.87 -9.41
C ARG A 47 -30.20 14.45 -9.51
N ILE A 48 -29.22 13.68 -9.04
CA ILE A 48 -27.80 13.97 -9.16
C ILE A 48 -27.27 13.02 -10.22
N ASP A 49 -26.95 13.60 -11.38
CA ASP A 49 -26.33 12.93 -12.53
C ASP A 49 -24.88 13.39 -12.75
N GLU A 50 -24.36 14.26 -11.89
CA GLU A 50 -22.95 14.67 -11.86
C GLU A 50 -22.15 13.92 -10.79
N ASP A 51 -20.85 13.73 -11.04
CA ASP A 51 -19.96 12.99 -10.13
C ASP A 51 -19.67 13.74 -8.82
N LEU A 52 -19.89 15.06 -8.81
CA LEU A 52 -19.69 15.95 -7.68
C LEU A 52 -20.80 16.99 -7.62
N PHE A 53 -21.71 16.83 -6.65
CA PHE A 53 -22.88 17.68 -6.47
C PHE A 53 -22.72 18.63 -5.27
N PRO A 54 -22.70 19.96 -5.46
CA PRO A 54 -22.55 20.92 -4.37
C PRO A 54 -23.89 21.17 -3.66
N VAL A 55 -23.84 21.20 -2.33
CA VAL A 55 -24.99 21.54 -1.48
C VAL A 55 -24.72 22.84 -0.75
N GLY A 56 -25.60 23.83 -0.93
CA GLY A 56 -25.47 25.13 -0.28
C GLY A 56 -26.62 26.07 -0.61
N ARG A 57 -26.83 27.10 0.21
CA ARG A 57 -27.98 28.03 0.05
C ARG A 57 -27.99 28.82 -1.26
N THR A 58 -26.84 28.91 -1.94
CA THR A 58 -26.68 29.61 -3.23
C THR A 58 -26.61 28.65 -4.41
N GLU A 59 -26.63 27.35 -4.15
CA GLU A 59 -26.55 26.31 -5.18
C GLU A 59 -27.95 25.82 -5.56
N LEU A 60 -28.20 25.62 -6.85
CA LEU A 60 -29.45 24.99 -7.30
C LEU A 60 -29.45 23.49 -6.92
N PRO A 61 -30.61 22.92 -6.57
CA PRO A 61 -31.93 23.53 -6.50
C PRO A 61 -32.21 24.26 -5.16
N PHE A 62 -31.33 24.18 -4.16
CA PHE A 62 -31.53 24.76 -2.82
C PHE A 62 -31.69 26.28 -2.82
N ALA A 63 -31.04 26.99 -3.76
CA ALA A 63 -31.19 28.42 -3.95
C ALA A 63 -32.61 28.83 -4.40
N ALA A 64 -33.37 27.89 -4.98
CA ALA A 64 -34.76 28.10 -5.39
C ALA A 64 -35.77 27.76 -4.28
N TYR A 65 -35.32 27.21 -3.14
CA TYR A 65 -36.20 26.93 -2.02
C TYR A 65 -36.63 28.22 -1.29
N PRO A 66 -37.80 28.21 -0.62
CA PRO A 66 -38.23 29.29 0.26
C PRO A 66 -37.12 29.73 1.24
N GLU A 67 -37.04 31.03 1.51
CA GLU A 67 -35.94 31.63 2.28
C GLU A 67 -35.79 31.02 3.69
N ASP A 68 -36.90 30.60 4.32
CA ASP A 68 -36.91 29.93 5.61
C ASP A 68 -36.23 28.55 5.59
N LEU A 69 -36.21 27.88 4.43
CA LEU A 69 -35.54 26.59 4.22
C LEU A 69 -34.10 26.74 3.71
N ALA A 70 -33.83 27.77 2.90
CA ALA A 70 -32.50 28.05 2.37
C ALA A 70 -31.58 28.76 3.39
N ALA A 71 -32.11 29.65 4.24
CA ALA A 71 -31.32 30.42 5.21
C ALA A 71 -30.54 29.57 6.23
N PRO A 72 -31.04 28.42 6.71
CA PRO A 72 -30.26 27.50 7.56
C PRO A 72 -29.11 26.78 6.83
N LEU A 73 -29.02 26.82 5.50
CA LEU A 73 -27.88 26.25 4.79
C LEU A 73 -26.71 27.24 4.75
N SER A 74 -25.47 26.76 4.98
CA SER A 74 -24.27 27.52 4.61
C SER A 74 -24.21 27.75 3.10
N ARG A 75 -23.49 28.80 2.66
CA ARG A 75 -23.18 29.03 1.23
C ARG A 75 -22.51 27.81 0.57
N ARG A 76 -21.52 27.25 1.27
CA ARG A 76 -20.93 25.94 1.00
C ARG A 76 -21.26 25.06 2.20
N HIS A 77 -22.25 24.18 2.06
CA HIS A 77 -22.74 23.36 3.18
C HIS A 77 -22.12 21.97 3.15
N ALA A 78 -22.33 21.24 2.06
CA ALA A 78 -21.84 19.88 1.89
C ALA A 78 -21.53 19.59 0.41
N ARG A 79 -20.94 18.44 0.13
CA ARG A 79 -20.78 17.88 -1.21
C ARG A 79 -21.17 16.42 -1.22
N ILE A 80 -21.87 16.00 -2.25
CA ILE A 80 -22.15 14.59 -2.54
C ILE A 80 -21.29 14.18 -3.74
N PHE A 81 -20.66 13.02 -3.69
CA PHE A 81 -19.83 12.53 -4.79
C PHE A 81 -19.84 11.01 -4.90
N ALA A 82 -19.55 10.49 -6.10
CA ALA A 82 -19.41 9.06 -6.36
C ALA A 82 -17.92 8.68 -6.53
N GLU A 83 -17.48 7.61 -5.87
CA GLU A 83 -16.10 7.10 -5.94
C GLU A 83 -16.10 5.56 -5.84
N HIS A 84 -15.35 4.87 -6.71
CA HIS A 84 -15.23 3.39 -6.74
C HIS A 84 -16.59 2.64 -6.74
N GLY A 85 -17.63 3.20 -7.36
CA GLY A 85 -18.97 2.61 -7.40
C GLY A 85 -19.77 2.75 -6.09
N ALA A 86 -19.35 3.65 -5.19
CA ALA A 86 -20.08 4.02 -3.97
C ALA A 86 -20.31 5.54 -3.90
N VAL A 87 -21.35 5.98 -3.20
CA VAL A 87 -21.71 7.40 -3.06
C VAL A 87 -21.36 7.87 -1.65
N TYR A 88 -20.88 9.10 -1.51
CA TYR A 88 -20.46 9.72 -0.26
C TYR A 88 -21.02 11.12 -0.10
N VAL A 89 -21.14 11.57 1.14
CA VAL A 89 -21.44 12.97 1.51
C VAL A 89 -20.39 13.52 2.48
N ALA A 90 -19.90 14.72 2.22
CA ALA A 90 -18.93 15.41 3.06
C ALA A 90 -19.46 16.78 3.51
N ASP A 91 -19.37 17.08 4.80
CA ASP A 91 -19.68 18.41 5.35
C ASP A 91 -18.49 19.36 5.15
N LEU A 92 -18.74 20.58 4.63
CA LEU A 92 -17.70 21.57 4.33
C LEU A 92 -17.50 22.59 5.46
N GLY A 93 -17.69 22.17 6.71
CA GLY A 93 -17.66 23.07 7.86
C GLY A 93 -18.93 23.92 7.93
N SER A 94 -20.09 23.31 7.66
CA SER A 94 -21.36 24.00 7.66
C SER A 94 -21.73 24.48 9.07
N LYS A 95 -22.46 25.60 9.16
CA LYS A 95 -22.84 26.18 10.46
C LYS A 95 -23.79 25.28 11.26
N ASN A 96 -24.65 24.54 10.55
CA ASN A 96 -25.72 23.73 11.15
C ASN A 96 -25.49 22.21 11.04
N GLY A 97 -24.41 21.79 10.38
CA GLY A 97 -23.98 20.41 10.24
C GLY A 97 -24.79 19.59 9.23
N THR A 98 -24.11 18.62 8.61
CA THR A 98 -24.72 17.54 7.81
C THR A 98 -24.87 16.27 8.65
N ARG A 99 -25.95 15.52 8.48
CA ARG A 99 -26.20 14.24 9.18
C ARG A 99 -26.60 13.14 8.21
N VAL A 100 -26.20 11.90 8.49
CA VAL A 100 -26.66 10.69 7.80
C VAL A 100 -27.27 9.76 8.85
N ASN A 101 -28.53 9.37 8.66
CA ASN A 101 -29.31 8.55 9.59
C ASN A 101 -29.27 9.07 11.04
N GLY A 102 -29.29 10.40 11.20
CA GLY A 102 -29.22 11.09 12.50
C GLY A 102 -27.81 11.27 13.08
N ALA A 103 -26.79 10.58 12.56
CA ALA A 103 -25.40 10.74 12.97
C ALA A 103 -24.75 11.93 12.23
N ALA A 104 -24.01 12.79 12.95
CA ALA A 104 -23.32 13.92 12.33
C ALA A 104 -22.14 13.44 11.46
N VAL A 105 -22.07 13.97 10.23
CA VAL A 105 -20.92 13.79 9.34
C VAL A 105 -19.79 14.66 9.90
N ALA A 106 -18.79 14.04 10.52
CA ALA A 106 -17.64 14.72 11.11
C ALA A 106 -16.60 15.10 10.03
N ARG A 107 -15.31 15.25 10.37
CA ARG A 107 -14.22 15.60 9.42
C ARG A 107 -13.98 14.59 8.29
N GLN A 108 -14.69 13.46 8.24
CA GLN A 108 -14.53 12.43 7.21
C GLN A 108 -15.84 12.25 6.42
N PRO A 109 -15.79 12.04 5.09
CA PRO A 109 -16.97 11.74 4.30
C PRO A 109 -17.72 10.50 4.79
N ALA A 110 -19.05 10.59 4.85
CA ALA A 110 -19.92 9.46 5.20
C ALA A 110 -20.42 8.77 3.92
N GLN A 111 -20.31 7.45 3.85
CA GLN A 111 -20.87 6.68 2.74
C GLN A 111 -22.40 6.71 2.79
N LEU A 112 -23.04 7.00 1.65
CA LEU A 112 -24.49 6.92 1.45
C LEU A 112 -24.85 5.60 0.79
N ARG A 113 -25.87 4.93 1.33
CA ARG A 113 -26.47 3.72 0.77
C ARG A 113 -27.90 3.99 0.32
N ASP A 114 -28.39 3.12 -0.56
CA ASP A 114 -29.81 3.14 -0.95
C ASP A 114 -30.71 3.03 0.30
N GLY A 115 -31.64 3.96 0.45
CA GLY A 115 -32.55 4.06 1.58
C GLY A 115 -32.09 4.94 2.75
N ASP A 116 -30.83 5.42 2.77
CA ASP A 116 -30.33 6.29 3.85
C ASP A 116 -31.05 7.64 3.89
N GLU A 117 -31.19 8.22 5.08
CA GLU A 117 -31.69 9.58 5.26
C GLU A 117 -30.53 10.55 5.49
N VAL A 118 -30.31 11.49 4.57
CA VAL A 118 -29.33 12.57 4.67
C VAL A 118 -30.03 13.89 5.01
N ALA A 119 -29.51 14.62 6.01
CA ALA A 119 -30.05 15.90 6.44
C ALA A 119 -29.01 17.02 6.39
N PHE A 120 -29.40 18.17 5.82
CA PHE A 120 -28.58 19.37 5.72
C PHE A 120 -29.17 20.45 6.64
N GLY A 121 -28.54 20.64 7.80
CA GLY A 121 -29.09 21.48 8.86
C GLY A 121 -30.38 20.90 9.48
N PRO A 122 -31.20 21.73 10.16
CA PRO A 122 -32.33 21.24 10.95
C PRO A 122 -33.62 21.01 10.16
N ALA A 123 -33.75 21.56 8.95
CA ALA A 123 -35.03 21.67 8.24
C ALA A 123 -35.12 20.87 6.94
N LEU A 124 -33.99 20.39 6.40
CA LEU A 124 -33.93 19.70 5.11
C LEU A 124 -33.39 18.29 5.30
N SER A 125 -34.25 17.27 5.15
CA SER A 125 -33.86 15.86 5.10
C SER A 125 -34.39 15.18 3.86
N PHE A 126 -33.57 14.28 3.31
CA PHE A 126 -33.80 13.57 2.06
C PHE A 126 -33.50 12.09 2.22
N ARG A 127 -34.32 11.24 1.60
CA ARG A 127 -34.05 9.83 1.44
C ARG A 127 -33.27 9.60 0.15
N VAL A 128 -32.15 8.91 0.27
CA VAL A 128 -31.27 8.55 -0.82
C VAL A 128 -31.84 7.35 -1.56
N ARG A 129 -31.91 7.42 -2.88
CA ARG A 129 -32.14 6.27 -3.75
C ARG A 129 -31.05 6.19 -4.81
N LEU A 130 -30.42 5.04 -4.95
CA LEU A 130 -29.35 4.79 -5.92
C LEU A 130 -29.92 3.94 -7.07
N SER A 131 -29.93 4.48 -8.29
CA SER A 131 -30.34 3.74 -9.49
C SER A 131 -29.16 3.59 -10.43
N ALA A 132 -29.03 2.43 -11.07
CA ALA A 132 -28.04 2.25 -12.13
C ALA A 132 -28.34 3.22 -13.29
N ARG A 133 -27.34 3.98 -13.72
CA ARG A 133 -27.45 4.94 -14.82
C ARG A 133 -27.62 4.18 -16.14
N ALA A 134 -28.67 4.50 -16.89
CA ALA A 134 -28.82 3.98 -18.26
C ALA A 134 -27.79 4.68 -19.17
N PRO A 135 -27.10 3.97 -20.07
CA PRO A 135 -26.10 4.57 -20.96
C PRO A 135 -26.77 5.66 -21.81
N GLN A 136 -26.35 6.92 -21.61
CA GLN A 136 -26.79 8.06 -22.40
C GLN A 136 -25.83 8.31 -23.57
N PRO A 137 -26.31 8.80 -24.72
CA PRO A 137 -25.45 9.22 -25.83
C PRO A 137 -24.49 10.33 -25.39
N GLU A 138 -23.26 10.29 -25.89
CA GLU A 138 -22.19 11.24 -25.54
C GLU A 138 -22.66 12.70 -25.66
N PRO A 139 -22.37 13.56 -24.66
CA PRO A 139 -22.68 14.98 -24.76
C PRO A 139 -21.91 15.63 -25.91
N PRO A 140 -22.45 16.70 -26.53
CA PRO A 140 -21.81 17.37 -27.65
C PRO A 140 -20.42 17.87 -27.25
N ARG A 141 -19.42 17.57 -28.09
CA ARG A 141 -18.06 18.06 -27.92
C ARG A 141 -18.06 19.58 -28.09
N VAL A 142 -17.86 20.30 -26.99
CA VAL A 142 -17.64 21.74 -26.96
C VAL A 142 -16.14 21.95 -27.08
N ALA A 143 -15.70 22.67 -28.10
CA ALA A 143 -14.33 23.14 -28.21
C ALA A 143 -14.30 24.65 -27.99
N LEU A 144 -13.39 25.11 -27.14
CA LEU A 144 -13.15 26.53 -26.91
C LEU A 144 -11.76 26.88 -27.47
N THR A 145 -11.70 27.83 -28.39
CA THR A 145 -10.43 28.40 -28.86
C THR A 145 -10.33 29.85 -28.39
N LEU A 146 -9.26 30.20 -27.68
CA LEU A 146 -8.96 31.57 -27.31
C LEU A 146 -8.04 32.18 -28.38
N LEU A 147 -8.59 33.05 -29.22
CA LEU A 147 -7.84 33.73 -30.28
C LEU A 147 -7.20 35.02 -29.76
N PRO A 148 -5.90 35.26 -30.00
CA PRO A 148 -5.25 36.47 -29.53
C PRO A 148 -5.79 37.71 -30.23
N GLU A 149 -6.14 38.76 -29.48
CA GLU A 149 -6.55 40.05 -30.07
C GLU A 149 -5.37 41.00 -30.33
N ARG A 150 -4.21 40.74 -29.71
CA ARG A 150 -3.01 41.56 -29.83
C ARG A 150 -1.99 40.91 -30.76
N SER A 151 -1.62 41.62 -31.82
CA SER A 151 -0.63 41.18 -32.80
C SER A 151 0.81 41.62 -32.48
N ASP A 152 1.00 42.53 -31.52
CA ASP A 152 2.29 43.12 -31.19
C ASP A 152 3.16 42.26 -30.27
N VAL A 153 2.56 41.32 -29.54
CA VAL A 153 3.24 40.42 -28.58
C VAL A 153 3.50 39.03 -29.19
N GLY A 154 2.90 38.72 -30.35
CA GLY A 154 3.00 37.40 -30.98
C GLY A 154 2.28 36.30 -30.18
N LEU A 155 1.17 36.64 -29.52
CA LEU A 155 0.35 35.67 -28.82
C LEU A 155 -0.17 34.61 -29.82
N GLN A 156 -0.24 33.37 -29.36
CA GLN A 156 -0.74 32.24 -30.14
C GLN A 156 -2.17 31.85 -29.68
N PRO A 157 -3.00 31.30 -30.57
CA PRO A 157 -4.26 30.70 -30.18
C PRO A 157 -4.09 29.62 -29.11
N ILE A 158 -5.02 29.55 -28.16
CA ILE A 158 -5.07 28.49 -27.15
C ILE A 158 -6.28 27.62 -27.45
N HIS A 159 -6.05 26.34 -27.76
CA HIS A 159 -7.11 25.35 -27.97
C HIS A 159 -7.38 24.63 -26.65
N VAL A 160 -8.64 24.68 -26.21
CA VAL A 160 -9.11 24.06 -24.98
C VAL A 160 -9.97 22.85 -25.36
N ASP A 161 -9.33 21.69 -25.38
CA ASP A 161 -9.93 20.41 -25.81
C ASP A 161 -10.35 19.53 -24.61
N GLY A 162 -10.06 19.96 -23.38
CA GLY A 162 -10.39 19.28 -22.13
C GLY A 162 -10.75 20.26 -21.02
N PHE A 163 -11.72 19.87 -20.18
CA PHE A 163 -12.25 20.71 -19.10
C PHE A 163 -12.19 19.95 -17.77
N PRO A 164 -11.80 20.60 -16.65
CA PRO A 164 -11.43 22.00 -16.55
C PRO A 164 -10.04 22.33 -17.12
N TYR A 165 -9.87 23.53 -17.67
CA TYR A 165 -8.61 24.06 -18.19
C TYR A 165 -8.10 25.21 -17.31
N LEU A 166 -6.91 25.06 -16.74
CA LEU A 166 -6.32 26.03 -15.81
C LEU A 166 -5.49 27.08 -16.55
N ILE A 167 -5.79 28.35 -16.32
CA ILE A 167 -4.96 29.49 -16.73
C ILE A 167 -3.92 29.75 -15.65
N SER A 168 -2.65 29.53 -15.99
CA SER A 168 -1.52 29.61 -15.06
C SER A 168 -0.29 30.21 -15.71
N LYS A 169 0.47 31.02 -14.96
CA LYS A 169 1.81 31.48 -15.39
C LYS A 169 2.81 30.34 -15.61
N ALA A 170 2.54 29.16 -15.06
CA ALA A 170 3.38 27.96 -15.19
C ALA A 170 2.94 27.04 -16.33
N ASP A 171 1.77 27.29 -16.95
CA ASP A 171 1.31 26.51 -18.09
C ASP A 171 2.11 26.86 -19.35
N ASP A 172 2.39 25.87 -20.19
CA ASP A 172 3.22 26.05 -21.39
C ASP A 172 2.62 27.09 -22.35
N ALA A 173 1.30 27.30 -22.38
CA ALA A 173 0.66 28.32 -23.20
C ALA A 173 1.11 29.74 -22.82
N PHE A 174 1.41 30.00 -21.54
CA PHE A 174 1.78 31.32 -21.03
C PHE A 174 3.26 31.43 -20.65
N ALA A 175 3.87 30.35 -20.13
CA ALA A 175 5.27 30.30 -19.73
C ALA A 175 6.23 30.50 -20.91
N ARG A 176 5.83 30.15 -22.14
CA ARG A 176 6.61 30.37 -23.38
C ARG A 176 6.95 31.84 -23.64
N TYR A 177 6.21 32.78 -23.05
CA TYR A 177 6.46 34.21 -23.20
C TYR A 177 7.43 34.77 -22.15
N ARG A 178 7.87 33.96 -21.17
CA ARG A 178 8.73 34.41 -20.06
C ARG A 178 10.08 34.94 -20.52
N ASP A 179 10.65 34.36 -21.58
CA ASP A 179 11.98 34.75 -22.06
C ASP A 179 11.96 36.10 -22.81
N ASN A 180 10.85 36.39 -23.50
CA ASN A 180 10.70 37.60 -24.30
C ASN A 180 9.98 38.74 -23.54
N TYR A 181 9.10 38.37 -22.59
CA TYR A 181 8.15 39.24 -21.91
C TYR A 181 7.99 38.90 -20.41
N PRO A 182 9.10 38.85 -19.62
CA PRO A 182 9.09 38.32 -18.26
C PRO A 182 8.15 39.08 -17.30
N GLN A 183 8.12 40.42 -17.38
CA GLN A 183 7.24 41.24 -16.53
C GLN A 183 5.76 41.00 -16.79
N GLN A 184 5.40 40.69 -18.05
CA GLN A 184 4.01 40.51 -18.43
C GLN A 184 3.50 39.13 -17.99
N VAL A 185 4.34 38.09 -18.07
CA VAL A 185 4.03 36.76 -17.50
C VAL A 185 3.90 36.83 -15.98
N ASN A 186 4.67 37.70 -15.31
CA ASN A 186 4.54 37.95 -13.87
C ASN A 186 3.23 38.66 -13.47
N TYR A 187 2.43 39.14 -14.43
CA TYR A 187 1.08 39.64 -14.15
C TYR A 187 0.02 38.53 -14.08
N LEU A 188 0.35 37.32 -14.54
CA LEU A 188 -0.46 36.13 -14.36
C LEU A 188 -0.11 35.45 -13.05
N SER A 189 -1.10 34.82 -12.42
CA SER A 189 -0.90 34.06 -11.19
C SER A 189 -0.72 32.58 -11.52
N ARG A 190 -0.12 31.80 -10.62
CA ARG A 190 -0.01 30.33 -10.79
C ARG A 190 -1.37 29.63 -10.79
N ARG A 191 -2.37 30.24 -10.16
CA ARG A 191 -3.79 29.89 -10.19
C ARG A 191 -4.56 31.14 -10.60
N HIS A 192 -4.54 31.50 -11.88
CA HIS A 192 -5.11 32.77 -12.31
C HIS A 192 -6.63 32.66 -12.51
N ALA A 193 -7.04 31.74 -13.39
CA ALA A 193 -8.44 31.45 -13.68
C ALA A 193 -8.57 30.01 -14.17
N HIS A 194 -9.77 29.48 -14.26
CA HIS A 194 -10.02 28.21 -14.96
C HIS A 194 -11.27 28.26 -15.81
N VAL A 195 -11.29 27.45 -16.86
CA VAL A 195 -12.46 27.24 -17.73
C VAL A 195 -13.02 25.85 -17.46
N TYR A 196 -14.31 25.72 -17.21
CA TYR A 196 -14.96 24.42 -16.99
C TYR A 196 -16.28 24.34 -17.76
N LEU A 197 -16.75 23.11 -18.04
CA LEU A 197 -18.06 22.92 -18.67
C LEU A 197 -19.15 22.75 -17.62
N LYS A 198 -20.25 23.48 -17.80
CA LYS A 198 -21.49 23.30 -17.05
C LYS A 198 -22.65 23.19 -18.02
N GLY A 199 -23.27 22.02 -18.11
CA GLY A 199 -24.38 21.76 -19.04
C GLY A 199 -24.02 22.00 -20.53
N GLY A 200 -22.78 21.69 -20.94
CA GLY A 200 -22.31 21.92 -22.31
C GLY A 200 -22.00 23.38 -22.66
N VAL A 201 -21.90 24.26 -21.65
CA VAL A 201 -21.50 25.66 -21.81
C VAL A 201 -20.16 25.89 -21.08
N PRO A 202 -19.16 26.50 -21.71
CA PRO A 202 -17.91 26.85 -21.04
C PRO A 202 -18.11 28.04 -20.10
N PHE A 203 -17.66 27.90 -18.86
CA PHE A 203 -17.65 28.94 -17.84
C PHE A 203 -16.21 29.30 -17.49
N LEU A 204 -15.93 30.59 -17.33
CA LEU A 204 -14.64 31.12 -16.87
C LEU A 204 -14.77 31.68 -15.46
N GLU A 205 -13.91 31.26 -14.55
CA GLU A 205 -13.91 31.71 -13.16
C GLU A 205 -12.50 32.12 -12.72
N ASP A 206 -12.40 33.28 -12.06
CA ASP A 206 -11.15 33.78 -11.49
C ASP A 206 -10.86 33.06 -10.16
N LEU A 207 -9.62 32.59 -9.98
CA LEU A 207 -9.21 31.81 -8.82
C LEU A 207 -8.57 32.67 -7.71
N GLY A 208 -8.93 33.96 -7.65
CA GLY A 208 -8.36 34.94 -6.72
C GLY A 208 -7.05 35.54 -7.22
N SER A 209 -6.97 35.82 -8.52
CA SER A 209 -5.73 36.29 -9.14
C SER A 209 -5.33 37.70 -8.68
N THR A 210 -4.02 37.95 -8.59
CA THR A 210 -3.45 39.23 -8.11
C THR A 210 -3.93 40.41 -8.97
N ASN A 211 -3.92 40.26 -10.30
CA ASN A 211 -4.27 41.33 -11.24
C ASN A 211 -5.67 41.18 -11.87
N GLY A 212 -6.41 40.12 -11.56
CA GLY A 212 -7.78 39.88 -12.02
C GLY A 212 -7.92 39.29 -13.43
N THR A 213 -9.04 38.60 -13.62
CA THR A 213 -9.57 38.15 -14.92
C THR A 213 -10.75 39.02 -15.34
N PHE A 214 -10.85 39.33 -16.64
CA PHE A 214 -11.87 40.22 -17.19
C PHE A 214 -12.58 39.58 -18.38
N VAL A 215 -13.91 39.73 -18.46
CA VAL A 215 -14.73 39.37 -19.62
C VAL A 215 -15.46 40.60 -20.10
N ASN A 216 -15.32 40.95 -21.38
CA ASN A 216 -15.86 42.15 -22.03
C ASN A 216 -15.57 43.45 -21.24
N GLY A 217 -14.35 43.54 -20.70
CA GLY A 217 -13.89 44.69 -19.92
C GLY A 217 -14.42 44.77 -18.48
N ARG A 218 -15.21 43.79 -18.04
CA ARG A 218 -15.70 43.68 -16.64
C ARG A 218 -14.86 42.65 -15.89
N ARG A 219 -14.31 43.05 -14.74
CA ARG A 219 -13.57 42.14 -13.86
C ARG A 219 -14.53 41.09 -13.30
N LEU A 220 -14.15 39.82 -13.38
CA LEU A 220 -14.90 38.73 -12.78
C LEU A 220 -14.86 38.85 -11.25
N ALA A 221 -15.96 38.46 -10.59
CA ALA A 221 -16.05 38.31 -9.14
C ALA A 221 -15.81 36.82 -8.76
N ASP A 222 -16.03 36.44 -7.50
CA ASP A 222 -15.79 35.08 -6.96
C ASP A 222 -16.73 33.97 -7.53
N HIS A 223 -17.26 34.12 -8.74
CA HIS A 223 -18.10 33.12 -9.41
C HIS A 223 -17.80 33.06 -10.91
N GLY A 224 -17.98 31.87 -11.50
CA GLY A 224 -17.83 31.65 -12.93
C GLY A 224 -18.88 32.37 -13.78
N VAL A 225 -18.44 32.92 -14.91
CA VAL A 225 -19.28 33.55 -15.93
C VAL A 225 -19.28 32.69 -17.19
N ALA A 226 -20.45 32.45 -17.77
CA ALA A 226 -20.57 31.73 -19.04
C ALA A 226 -19.85 32.49 -20.16
N LEU A 227 -19.10 31.77 -20.99
CA LEU A 227 -18.43 32.31 -22.16
C LEU A 227 -19.26 32.06 -23.41
N ASP A 228 -19.58 33.13 -24.14
CA ASP A 228 -20.21 33.08 -25.44
C ASP A 228 -19.18 33.26 -26.57
N ASN A 229 -19.55 32.81 -27.78
CA ASN A 229 -18.72 33.00 -28.97
C ASN A 229 -18.53 34.50 -29.25
N GLY A 230 -17.28 34.94 -29.30
CA GLY A 230 -16.86 36.30 -29.53
C GLY A 230 -16.53 37.13 -28.29
N ASP A 231 -16.67 36.56 -27.09
CA ASP A 231 -16.36 37.26 -25.84
C ASP A 231 -14.88 37.62 -25.71
N ARG A 232 -14.62 38.85 -25.28
CA ARG A 232 -13.25 39.36 -25.07
C ARG A 232 -12.80 39.07 -23.65
N ILE A 233 -11.83 38.17 -23.49
CA ILE A 233 -11.27 37.74 -22.22
C ILE A 233 -9.89 38.36 -22.03
N ALA A 234 -9.58 38.86 -20.83
CA ALA A 234 -8.27 39.36 -20.49
C ALA A 234 -7.77 38.82 -19.14
N PHE A 235 -6.49 38.45 -19.08
CA PHE A 235 -5.84 37.93 -17.89
C PHE A 235 -4.70 38.85 -17.43
N GLY A 236 -4.73 39.30 -16.18
CA GLY A 236 -3.66 40.11 -15.58
C GLY A 236 -3.47 41.52 -16.19
N GLY A 237 -4.47 42.02 -16.92
CA GLY A 237 -4.45 43.34 -17.57
C GLY A 237 -4.52 43.27 -19.09
N SER A 238 -3.99 44.28 -19.79
CA SER A 238 -4.12 44.43 -21.25
C SER A 238 -3.18 43.55 -22.10
N HIS A 239 -2.41 42.67 -21.46
CA HIS A 239 -1.32 41.95 -22.14
C HIS A 239 -1.76 40.59 -22.70
N PHE A 240 -2.53 39.82 -21.95
CA PHE A 240 -3.09 38.54 -22.39
C PHE A 240 -4.57 38.71 -22.70
N VAL A 241 -4.86 39.26 -23.88
CA VAL A 241 -6.22 39.52 -24.35
C VAL A 241 -6.57 38.57 -25.48
N TYR A 242 -7.64 37.81 -25.28
CA TYR A 242 -8.13 36.82 -26.20
C TYR A 242 -9.61 37.05 -26.51
N LYS A 243 -10.04 36.59 -27.67
CA LYS A 243 -11.42 36.46 -28.07
C LYS A 243 -11.80 34.98 -28.01
N ALA A 244 -12.85 34.64 -27.29
CA ALA A 244 -13.34 33.27 -27.18
C ALA A 244 -14.05 32.87 -28.47
N GLU A 245 -13.69 31.74 -29.05
CA GLU A 245 -14.46 31.06 -30.08
C GLU A 245 -14.97 29.73 -29.52
N VAL A 246 -16.28 29.64 -29.31
CA VAL A 246 -16.93 28.43 -28.81
C VAL A 246 -17.57 27.72 -29.99
N SER A 247 -17.05 26.55 -30.35
CA SER A 247 -17.66 25.67 -31.34
C SER A 247 -18.31 24.48 -30.65
N ARG A 248 -19.51 24.11 -31.12
CA ARG A 248 -20.24 22.94 -30.66
C ARG A 248 -20.35 21.98 -31.83
N ALA A 249 -19.95 20.73 -31.65
CA ALA A 249 -20.15 19.70 -32.68
C ALA A 249 -21.66 19.56 -32.97
N GLY A 250 -22.09 20.14 -34.11
CA GLY A 250 -23.49 20.27 -34.52
C GLY A 250 -23.80 21.52 -35.36
N ASP A 251 -22.99 22.58 -35.28
CA ASP A 251 -23.26 23.85 -36.00
C ASP A 251 -22.74 23.89 -37.46
N ASP A 252 -21.87 22.96 -37.88
CA ASP A 252 -21.29 22.94 -39.23
C ASP A 252 -22.05 22.05 -40.26
N ASP A 253 -23.15 21.40 -39.87
CA ASP A 253 -23.94 20.55 -40.78
C ASP A 253 -25.13 21.29 -41.43
N ALA A 254 -25.17 22.62 -41.31
CA ALA A 254 -26.24 23.46 -41.84
C ALA A 254 -25.79 24.47 -42.91
N THR A 255 -24.68 24.27 -43.64
CA THR A 255 -24.43 24.94 -44.94
C THR A 255 -23.41 24.17 -45.78
N ALA A 256 -23.81 23.07 -46.43
CA ALA A 256 -23.04 22.49 -47.52
C ALA A 256 -23.94 21.75 -48.54
N THR A 257 -24.70 22.51 -49.34
CA THR A 257 -25.23 22.02 -50.62
C THR A 257 -24.64 22.84 -51.77
N ARG A 258 -23.45 22.48 -52.24
CA ARG A 258 -23.06 22.37 -53.67
C ARG A 258 -21.55 22.20 -53.86
N SER A 259 -21.17 21.06 -54.45
CA SER A 259 -20.47 20.93 -55.76
C SER A 259 -19.08 21.60 -55.88
N VAL A 260 -17.97 21.02 -56.37
CA VAL A 260 -17.62 19.83 -57.16
C VAL A 260 -16.09 19.88 -57.40
N LEU A 261 -15.40 18.71 -57.50
CA LEU A 261 -14.18 18.32 -58.27
C LEU A 261 -13.05 19.39 -58.51
N GLU A 262 -11.72 19.19 -58.40
CA GLU A 262 -10.81 18.06 -58.71
C GLU A 262 -9.31 18.52 -58.46
N PRO A 263 -8.19 17.81 -58.85
CA PRO A 263 -7.21 17.25 -57.88
C PRO A 263 -5.68 17.55 -58.11
N ALA A 264 -4.85 17.01 -57.20
CA ALA A 264 -3.45 16.47 -57.34
C ALA A 264 -2.31 17.48 -57.68
N VAL A 265 -1.01 17.40 -57.30
CA VAL A 265 0.04 16.45 -56.81
C VAL A 265 1.35 17.30 -56.55
N PRO A 266 2.58 16.81 -56.22
CA PRO A 266 3.09 15.83 -55.25
C PRO A 266 4.32 16.32 -54.41
N VAL A 267 4.80 15.44 -53.52
CA VAL A 267 5.92 15.49 -52.52
C VAL A 267 7.36 15.56 -53.12
N PRO A 268 8.45 15.84 -52.36
CA PRO A 268 9.20 14.74 -51.71
C PRO A 268 9.93 15.01 -50.34
N VAL A 269 9.98 13.93 -49.54
CA VAL A 269 10.94 13.41 -48.50
C VAL A 269 12.22 14.22 -48.16
N SER A 270 12.75 14.26 -46.92
CA SER A 270 13.19 13.12 -46.08
C SER A 270 13.61 13.54 -44.65
N ALA A 271 13.40 12.64 -43.67
CA ALA A 271 14.31 12.25 -42.55
C ALA A 271 13.69 12.24 -41.13
N GLU A 272 13.32 11.04 -40.67
CA GLU A 272 13.23 10.59 -39.25
C GLU A 272 14.65 10.38 -38.64
N PRO A 273 14.86 10.22 -37.30
CA PRO A 273 14.01 9.49 -36.34
C PRO A 273 13.91 10.02 -34.88
N ASN A 274 12.82 9.67 -34.19
CA ASN A 274 12.78 8.73 -33.04
C ASN A 274 11.46 8.86 -32.27
N ALA A 275 10.72 7.76 -32.23
CA ALA A 275 9.56 7.55 -31.38
C ALA A 275 10.02 7.24 -29.94
N GLY A 276 9.42 7.92 -28.98
CA GLY A 276 9.33 7.50 -27.59
C GLY A 276 7.86 7.49 -27.22
N ASP A 277 7.30 6.30 -27.05
CA ASP A 277 5.94 6.07 -26.58
C ASP A 277 5.83 6.53 -25.12
N ASP A 278 4.98 7.52 -24.87
CA ASP A 278 4.53 7.93 -23.55
C ASP A 278 3.23 7.15 -23.25
N GLU A 279 3.35 5.99 -22.62
CA GLU A 279 2.22 5.25 -22.05
C GLU A 279 1.94 5.73 -20.61
N ASP A 280 0.74 6.27 -20.44
CA ASP A 280 -0.15 6.20 -19.28
C ASP A 280 0.48 5.93 -17.91
N ARG A 281 0.83 7.01 -17.21
CA ARG A 281 0.97 7.01 -15.75
C ARG A 281 -0.28 7.64 -15.12
N THR A 282 -1.24 6.80 -14.75
CA THR A 282 -2.30 7.19 -13.82
C THR A 282 -2.12 6.46 -12.49
N THR A 283 -1.91 7.23 -11.43
CA THR A 283 -1.85 6.75 -10.04
C THR A 283 -2.68 7.72 -9.21
N PHE A 284 -3.76 7.28 -8.57
CA PHE A 284 -4.53 8.13 -7.66
C PHE A 284 -4.94 7.39 -6.37
N VAL A 285 -4.75 8.12 -5.26
CA VAL A 285 -5.06 7.76 -3.87
C VAL A 285 -6.30 8.55 -3.45
N GLY A 286 -7.25 7.87 -2.80
CA GLY A 286 -8.51 8.43 -2.33
C GLY A 286 -8.42 9.15 -0.98
N ALA A 287 -8.93 10.39 -0.95
CA ALA A 287 -9.83 10.96 0.06
C ALA A 287 -10.02 12.46 -0.21
N ALA A 288 -11.26 12.93 -0.09
CA ALA A 288 -11.73 14.25 -0.50
C ALA A 288 -11.32 15.39 0.45
N ASP A 289 -10.36 16.19 -0.01
CA ASP A 289 -10.41 17.64 0.08
C ASP A 289 -10.45 18.15 -1.38
N SER A 290 -11.14 19.28 -1.61
CA SER A 290 -11.26 20.00 -2.88
C SER A 290 -10.10 19.73 -3.87
N PHE A 291 -10.39 19.18 -5.06
CA PHE A 291 -9.40 18.82 -6.09
C PHE A 291 -8.45 19.98 -6.49
N LEU A 292 -8.79 21.23 -6.14
CA LEU A 292 -7.94 22.42 -6.30
C LEU A 292 -7.52 23.13 -5.00
N ASP A 293 -7.91 22.65 -3.81
CA ASP A 293 -7.39 23.15 -2.52
C ASP A 293 -6.36 22.20 -1.85
N ILE A 294 -6.19 20.96 -2.34
CA ILE A 294 -5.09 20.07 -1.87
C ILE A 294 -3.74 20.38 -2.54
N PHE A 295 -3.72 20.83 -3.80
CA PHE A 295 -2.46 20.96 -4.54
C PHE A 295 -1.75 22.31 -4.39
N CYS A 296 -2.32 23.28 -3.68
CA CYS A 296 -1.67 24.57 -3.44
C CYS A 296 -2.21 25.24 -2.17
N VAL A 297 -1.61 24.94 -1.01
CA VAL A 297 -1.60 25.88 0.12
C VAL A 297 -0.31 26.69 0.02
N ASP A 298 -0.34 27.77 -0.76
CA ASP A 298 0.72 28.77 -0.82
C ASP A 298 0.19 30.09 -0.24
N TYR A 299 0.48 30.36 1.03
CA TYR A 299 0.55 31.72 1.58
C TYR A 299 2.01 32.19 1.50
N ALA A 300 2.57 32.21 0.28
CA ALA A 300 3.88 32.81 0.00
C ALA A 300 4.03 33.35 -1.43
N ALA A 301 2.99 33.31 -2.27
CA ALA A 301 3.11 33.63 -3.70
C ALA A 301 3.02 35.13 -4.06
N HIS A 302 2.59 36.00 -3.14
CA HIS A 302 2.40 37.43 -3.45
C HIS A 302 3.71 38.23 -3.61
N GLN A 303 4.89 37.60 -3.58
CA GLN A 303 6.17 38.29 -3.80
C GLN A 303 6.71 38.21 -5.23
N GLU A 304 6.18 37.33 -6.09
CA GLU A 304 6.62 37.23 -7.50
C GLU A 304 5.63 37.82 -8.51
N ASP A 305 4.35 37.92 -8.15
CA ASP A 305 3.33 38.49 -9.02
C ASP A 305 3.43 40.02 -8.94
N GLU A 306 3.81 40.67 -10.03
CA GLU A 306 3.91 42.12 -10.08
C GLU A 306 2.50 42.74 -10.20
N VAL A 307 2.25 43.86 -9.51
CA VAL A 307 0.97 44.57 -9.60
C VAL A 307 0.96 45.40 -10.88
N ASN A 308 0.02 45.11 -11.78
CA ASN A 308 -0.15 45.85 -13.01
C ASN A 308 -1.03 47.10 -12.78
N ALA A 309 -0.42 48.28 -12.75
CA ALA A 309 -1.12 49.56 -12.53
C ALA A 309 -2.22 49.84 -13.57
N ASP A 310 -2.08 49.33 -14.80
CA ASP A 310 -3.11 49.49 -15.84
C ASP A 310 -4.34 48.60 -15.56
N ALA A 311 -4.16 47.45 -14.91
CA ALA A 311 -5.25 46.57 -14.50
C ALA A 311 -6.04 47.18 -13.32
N GLU A 312 -5.35 47.82 -12.37
CA GLU A 312 -5.99 48.61 -11.31
C GLU A 312 -6.73 49.83 -11.87
N ALA A 313 -6.16 50.52 -12.88
CA ALA A 313 -6.81 51.63 -13.55
C ALA A 313 -8.06 51.22 -14.34
N GLN A 314 -8.06 50.05 -14.99
CA GLN A 314 -9.24 49.49 -15.66
C GLN A 314 -10.32 49.06 -14.66
N ALA A 315 -9.93 48.52 -13.50
CA ALA A 315 -10.85 48.24 -12.40
C ALA A 315 -11.47 49.54 -11.84
N ALA A 316 -10.67 50.58 -11.65
CA ALA A 316 -11.12 51.88 -11.16
C ALA A 316 -12.03 52.63 -12.17
N ALA A 317 -11.71 52.56 -13.47
CA ALA A 317 -12.47 53.20 -14.55
C ALA A 317 -13.85 52.58 -14.76
N ALA A 318 -14.05 51.30 -14.43
CA ALA A 318 -15.35 50.63 -14.48
C ALA A 318 -16.26 50.99 -13.29
N THR A 319 -15.72 51.55 -12.20
CA THR A 319 -16.44 51.88 -10.96
C THR A 319 -16.60 53.38 -10.67
N ALA A 320 -16.09 54.27 -11.52
CA ALA A 320 -16.14 55.72 -11.27
C ALA A 320 -17.44 56.37 -11.79
N ALA A 321 -18.36 56.68 -10.86
CA ALA A 321 -19.27 57.82 -10.97
C ALA A 321 -18.68 59.01 -10.19
N PRO A 322 -18.86 60.27 -10.61
CA PRO A 322 -18.16 61.39 -10.00
C PRO A 322 -18.92 61.90 -8.78
N ASP A 323 -18.25 62.09 -7.65
CA ASP A 323 -18.50 63.22 -6.76
C ASP A 323 -17.36 63.40 -5.76
N GLY A 324 -16.92 64.65 -5.63
CA GLY A 324 -15.74 65.03 -4.86
C GLY A 324 -16.03 65.41 -3.41
N ALA A 325 -14.98 65.47 -2.59
CA ALA A 325 -14.71 66.54 -1.61
C ALA A 325 -13.47 66.22 -0.76
N HIS A 326 -12.68 67.27 -0.48
CA HIS A 326 -11.43 67.29 0.28
C HIS A 326 -11.56 66.97 1.79
N PRO A 327 -10.47 66.57 2.48
CA PRO A 327 -10.48 66.27 3.91
C PRO A 327 -10.07 67.47 4.79
N PRO A 328 -10.46 67.53 6.08
CA PRO A 328 -9.84 68.45 7.04
C PRO A 328 -8.94 67.74 8.06
N ARG A 329 -7.80 68.37 8.32
CA ARG A 329 -6.81 68.07 9.37
C ARG A 329 -7.35 68.39 10.78
N LYS A 330 -6.95 67.62 11.80
CA LYS A 330 -7.06 68.00 13.24
C LYS A 330 -5.69 68.06 13.91
N ARG A 331 -5.43 69.18 14.61
CA ARG A 331 -4.24 69.47 15.44
C ARG A 331 -4.48 69.07 16.89
N GLY A 332 -3.47 68.48 17.52
CA GLY A 332 -3.46 68.09 18.93
C GLY A 332 -3.33 69.27 19.89
N ARG A 333 -4.11 69.21 20.97
CA ARG A 333 -4.04 70.10 22.14
C ARG A 333 -3.25 69.37 23.24
N VAL A 334 -1.96 69.64 23.34
CA VAL A 334 -1.17 69.43 24.57
C VAL A 334 -0.31 70.68 24.76
N ALA A 335 -0.95 71.75 25.21
CA ALA A 335 -0.32 73.02 25.58
C ALA A 335 -1.11 73.73 26.69
N LEU A 336 -1.78 72.95 27.56
CA LEU A 336 -2.67 73.51 28.58
C LEU A 336 -2.85 72.50 29.73
N LEU A 337 -1.74 72.03 30.31
CA LEU A 337 -1.76 71.25 31.56
C LEU A 337 -0.37 71.09 32.21
N LEU A 338 0.47 72.13 32.19
CA LEU A 338 1.67 72.22 33.02
C LEU A 338 1.84 73.66 33.54
N ALA A 339 0.84 74.13 34.26
CA ALA A 339 0.83 75.44 34.90
C ALA A 339 0.25 75.35 36.32
N GLU A 340 0.69 74.39 37.13
CA GLU A 340 0.29 74.37 38.57
C GLU A 340 1.19 73.47 39.44
N ALA A 341 2.51 73.68 39.47
CA ALA A 341 3.39 72.98 40.43
C ALA A 341 4.74 73.68 40.69
N ALA A 342 4.78 75.01 40.76
CA ALA A 342 6.01 75.74 41.12
C ALA A 342 5.74 77.08 41.82
N ARG A 343 4.86 77.09 42.83
CA ARG A 343 4.70 78.23 43.76
C ARG A 343 4.52 77.75 45.19
N SER A 344 5.61 77.28 45.79
CA SER A 344 5.73 77.18 47.25
C SER A 344 7.17 76.89 47.67
N PHE A 345 8.10 77.80 47.40
CA PHE A 345 9.34 77.90 48.16
C PHE A 345 9.67 79.37 48.39
N GLY A 346 9.01 79.93 49.40
CA GLY A 346 9.38 81.20 50.01
C GLY A 346 10.61 80.99 50.90
N LEU A 347 11.62 81.83 50.70
CA LEU A 347 12.83 81.90 51.50
C LEU A 347 13.02 83.36 51.90
N ASP A 348 12.73 83.67 53.17
CA ASP A 348 13.25 84.83 53.89
C ASP A 348 13.50 84.38 55.34
N ASP A 349 14.74 83.99 55.67
CA ASP A 349 15.39 84.34 56.95
C ASP A 349 16.85 83.86 57.04
N GLY A 350 17.74 84.74 57.52
CA GLY A 350 19.21 84.67 57.43
C GLY A 350 19.94 83.75 58.42
N ALA A 351 19.26 82.84 59.12
CA ALA A 351 19.87 82.08 60.22
C ALA A 351 19.88 80.54 60.08
N ARG A 352 19.63 79.98 58.87
CA ARG A 352 19.68 78.51 58.63
C ARG A 352 20.59 78.04 57.49
N VAL A 353 21.47 78.90 56.99
CA VAL A 353 22.33 78.62 55.82
C VAL A 353 23.38 77.50 56.09
N ARG A 354 23.82 77.29 57.35
CA ARG A 354 24.81 76.24 57.68
C ARG A 354 24.23 74.82 57.86
N ARG A 355 22.92 74.67 58.11
CA ARG A 355 22.25 73.36 58.12
C ARG A 355 21.69 73.02 56.74
N ALA A 356 21.14 74.01 56.00
CA ALA A 356 20.68 73.83 54.62
C ALA A 356 21.82 73.40 53.67
N ALA A 357 23.05 73.90 53.85
CA ALA A 357 24.20 73.48 53.05
C ALA A 357 24.65 72.03 53.31
N ARG A 358 24.49 71.51 54.55
CA ARG A 358 24.80 70.11 54.89
C ARG A 358 23.74 69.14 54.38
N TRP A 359 22.46 69.50 54.50
CA TRP A 359 21.36 68.69 53.96
C TRP A 359 21.27 68.77 52.44
N GLY A 360 21.57 69.93 51.82
CA GLY A 360 21.67 70.08 50.37
C GLY A 360 22.84 69.31 49.77
N GLY A 361 24.01 69.33 50.42
CA GLY A 361 25.15 68.49 50.03
C GLY A 361 24.86 66.99 50.18
N ALA A 362 24.17 66.58 51.24
CA ALA A 362 23.76 65.19 51.43
C ALA A 362 22.69 64.75 50.42
N LEU A 363 21.70 65.60 50.09
CA LEU A 363 20.70 65.33 49.05
C LEU A 363 21.32 65.23 47.66
N LEU A 364 22.31 66.08 47.36
CA LEU A 364 23.03 66.05 46.09
C LEU A 364 23.93 64.81 46.00
N LEU A 365 24.60 64.43 47.09
CA LEU A 365 25.38 63.20 47.16
C LEU A 365 24.48 61.95 47.10
N LEU A 366 23.29 61.98 47.68
CA LEU A 366 22.32 60.90 47.62
C LEU A 366 21.64 60.82 46.25
N ALA A 367 21.43 61.96 45.57
CA ALA A 367 20.98 62.01 44.18
C ALA A 367 22.08 61.55 43.21
N VAL A 368 23.36 61.86 43.48
CA VAL A 368 24.51 61.33 42.72
C VAL A 368 24.69 59.84 42.99
N LEU A 369 24.58 59.37 44.23
CA LEU A 369 24.63 57.94 44.56
C LEU A 369 23.42 57.19 44.01
N ALA A 370 22.22 57.78 44.02
CA ALA A 370 21.04 57.23 43.37
C ALA A 370 21.17 57.24 41.84
N GLY A 371 21.77 58.29 41.27
CA GLY A 371 22.08 58.38 39.85
C GLY A 371 23.15 57.37 39.42
N VAL A 372 24.18 57.14 40.24
CA VAL A 372 25.21 56.11 40.04
C VAL A 372 24.63 54.72 40.25
N ALA A 373 23.76 54.52 41.25
CA ALA A 373 23.05 53.27 41.47
C ALA A 373 22.10 52.95 40.31
N LEU A 374 21.33 53.92 39.81
CA LEU A 374 20.50 53.78 38.60
C LEU A 374 21.36 53.55 37.34
N TYR A 375 22.51 54.22 37.24
CA TYR A 375 23.50 54.01 36.17
C TYR A 375 24.22 52.66 36.28
N TRP A 376 24.25 52.00 37.44
CA TRP A 376 24.78 50.64 37.58
C TRP A 376 23.67 49.59 37.45
N HIS A 377 22.42 49.93 37.79
CA HIS A 377 21.28 49.01 37.72
C HIS A 377 20.89 48.66 36.27
N GLY A 378 21.03 49.59 35.33
CA GLY A 378 20.84 49.33 33.89
C GLY A 378 22.14 49.10 33.11
N ALA A 379 23.27 48.82 33.79
CA ALA A 379 24.56 48.64 33.10
C ALA A 379 24.61 47.33 32.31
N ASP A 380 24.01 46.27 32.86
CA ASP A 380 24.01 44.94 32.24
C ASP A 380 23.11 44.89 30.99
N GLU A 381 21.96 45.58 31.01
CA GLU A 381 21.07 45.73 29.84
C GLU A 381 21.75 46.52 28.71
N ARG A 382 22.40 47.64 29.05
CA ARG A 382 23.20 48.42 28.09
C ARG A 382 24.39 47.64 27.55
N ALA A 383 24.97 46.73 28.33
CA ALA A 383 26.03 45.85 27.83
C ALA A 383 25.51 44.94 26.70
N VAL A 384 24.28 44.41 26.82
CA VAL A 384 23.64 43.63 25.74
C VAL A 384 23.42 44.49 24.50
N GLN A 385 22.80 45.66 24.66
CA GLN A 385 22.52 46.58 23.55
C GLN A 385 23.80 47.08 22.85
N THR A 386 24.85 47.41 23.61
CA THR A 386 26.12 47.92 23.06
C THR A 386 26.89 46.83 22.31
N LEU A 387 26.96 45.62 22.85
CA LEU A 387 27.58 44.48 22.17
C LEU A 387 26.79 44.10 20.91
N HIS A 388 25.46 44.14 20.96
CA HIS A 388 24.60 43.90 19.80
C HIS A 388 24.82 44.94 18.71
N ALA A 389 24.82 46.23 19.06
CA ALA A 389 25.09 47.33 18.12
C ALA A 389 26.52 47.28 17.54
N ALA A 390 27.48 46.73 18.28
CA ALA A 390 28.85 46.52 17.82
C ALA A 390 29.01 45.29 16.91
N GLY A 391 27.97 44.46 16.74
CA GLY A 391 28.02 43.22 15.95
C GLY A 391 28.73 42.05 16.64
N ASP A 392 29.11 42.18 17.93
CA ASP A 392 29.61 41.05 18.73
C ASP A 392 28.44 40.22 19.26
N TYR A 393 27.81 39.47 18.35
CA TYR A 393 26.65 38.65 18.66
C TYR A 393 26.94 37.54 19.69
N ALA A 394 28.17 36.99 19.70
CA ALA A 394 28.56 35.96 20.67
C ALA A 394 28.79 36.53 22.09
N GLY A 395 29.30 37.75 22.19
CA GLY A 395 29.36 38.52 23.44
C GLY A 395 27.97 38.92 23.92
N ALA A 396 27.13 39.46 23.02
CA ALA A 396 25.77 39.88 23.33
C ALA A 396 24.89 38.72 23.82
N ALA A 397 24.97 37.54 23.22
CA ALA A 397 24.22 36.36 23.65
C ALA A 397 24.60 35.89 25.08
N ARG A 398 25.90 35.91 25.42
CA ARG A 398 26.38 35.58 26.78
C ARG A 398 25.95 36.61 27.82
N ALA A 399 26.00 37.89 27.47
CA ALA A 399 25.54 38.97 28.33
C ALA A 399 24.02 38.88 28.55
N ALA A 400 23.25 38.58 27.50
CA ALA A 400 21.80 38.43 27.57
C ALA A 400 21.38 37.25 28.47
N ASP A 401 21.99 36.06 28.34
CA ASP A 401 21.69 34.92 29.22
C ASP A 401 21.98 35.24 30.69
N SER A 402 23.11 35.90 30.97
CA SER A 402 23.49 36.31 32.33
C SER A 402 22.56 37.39 32.93
N TYR A 403 21.97 38.23 32.08
CA TYR A 403 20.97 39.21 32.46
C TYR A 403 19.62 38.54 32.74
N LEU A 404 19.14 37.71 31.81
CA LEU A 404 17.85 37.02 31.89
C LEU A 404 17.81 36.01 33.04
N ALA A 405 18.95 35.47 33.48
CA ALA A 405 19.03 34.67 34.70
C ALA A 405 18.55 35.43 35.96
N ARG A 406 18.67 36.76 35.95
CA ARG A 406 18.20 37.66 37.04
C ARG A 406 16.87 38.34 36.70
N HIS A 407 16.59 38.52 35.41
CA HIS A 407 15.41 39.24 34.89
C HIS A 407 14.70 38.40 33.80
N PRO A 408 14.03 37.30 34.16
CA PRO A 408 13.54 36.33 33.18
C PRO A 408 12.42 36.85 32.28
N ASP A 409 11.67 37.87 32.71
CA ASP A 409 10.49 38.39 31.99
C ASP A 409 10.77 39.64 31.13
N ASP A 410 12.06 40.01 30.96
CA ASP A 410 12.44 41.17 30.15
C ASP A 410 12.34 40.84 28.65
N ALA A 411 11.24 41.27 28.02
CA ALA A 411 10.96 40.99 26.61
C ALA A 411 11.97 41.63 25.64
N GLU A 412 12.58 42.77 25.98
CA GLU A 412 13.53 43.45 25.10
C GLU A 412 14.86 42.69 25.06
N VAL A 413 15.37 42.30 26.24
CA VAL A 413 16.60 41.51 26.34
C VAL A 413 16.40 40.08 25.84
N GLN A 414 15.20 39.50 26.01
CA GLN A 414 14.84 38.23 25.37
C GLN A 414 14.94 38.31 23.85
N ALA A 415 14.38 39.35 23.23
CA ALA A 415 14.41 39.54 21.77
C ALA A 415 15.84 39.77 21.26
N LEU A 416 16.59 40.71 21.86
CA LEU A 416 17.98 41.00 21.50
C LEU A 416 18.91 39.80 21.73
N GLY A 417 18.72 39.09 22.85
CA GLY A 417 19.48 37.88 23.16
C GLY A 417 19.19 36.74 22.20
N THR A 418 17.94 36.62 21.74
CA THR A 418 17.54 35.63 20.72
C THR A 418 18.22 35.92 19.39
N GLU A 419 18.11 37.16 18.89
CA GLU A 419 18.73 37.57 17.63
C GLU A 419 20.26 37.38 17.69
N ALA A 420 20.89 37.83 18.78
CA ALA A 420 22.33 37.67 18.99
C ALA A 420 22.76 36.19 18.98
N LEU A 421 22.04 35.32 19.69
CA LEU A 421 22.39 33.90 19.76
C LEU A 421 22.27 33.23 18.38
N LEU A 422 21.18 33.51 17.65
CA LEU A 422 20.96 32.93 16.33
C LEU A 422 22.02 33.41 15.33
N ARG A 423 22.29 34.72 15.26
CA ARG A 423 23.31 35.29 14.37
C ARG A 423 24.73 34.78 14.67
N ALA A 424 25.05 34.52 15.94
CA ALA A 424 26.36 34.03 16.33
C ALA A 424 26.61 32.56 15.95
N TYR A 425 25.61 31.68 16.10
CA TYR A 425 25.83 30.23 16.06
C TYR A 425 25.18 29.51 14.88
N VAL A 426 24.04 29.98 14.36
CA VAL A 426 23.31 29.31 13.27
C VAL A 426 24.14 29.21 11.98
N PRO A 427 24.87 30.24 11.51
CA PRO A 427 25.67 30.11 10.29
C PRO A 427 26.72 29.00 10.38
N GLY A 428 27.45 28.92 11.50
CA GLY A 428 28.45 27.89 11.73
C GLY A 428 27.87 26.51 12.00
N TRP A 429 26.59 26.42 12.38
CA TRP A 429 25.84 25.17 12.47
C TRP A 429 25.40 24.69 11.08
N VAL A 430 24.86 25.58 10.23
CA VAL A 430 24.49 25.28 8.83
C VAL A 430 25.70 24.77 8.05
N THR A 431 26.86 25.41 8.17
CA THR A 431 28.09 24.97 7.48
C THR A 431 28.49 23.54 7.87
N LYS A 432 28.37 23.17 9.15
CA LYS A 432 28.71 21.82 9.61
C LYS A 432 27.73 20.77 9.11
N LEU A 433 26.43 21.07 9.11
CA LEU A 433 25.41 20.20 8.52
C LEU A 433 25.68 19.94 7.05
N LYS A 434 25.93 20.99 6.26
CA LYS A 434 26.25 20.86 4.82
C LYS A 434 27.55 20.08 4.57
N ALA A 435 28.48 20.08 5.52
CA ALA A 435 29.71 19.30 5.46
C ALA A 435 29.56 17.84 5.93
N GLY A 436 28.38 17.44 6.41
CA GLY A 436 28.14 16.12 7.03
C GLY A 436 28.77 15.96 8.42
N ASP A 437 29.29 17.04 9.02
CA ASP A 437 29.82 17.05 10.39
C ASP A 437 28.66 17.18 11.40
N PHE A 438 27.90 16.10 11.53
CA PHE A 438 26.76 16.04 12.44
C PHE A 438 27.18 16.15 13.91
N GLY A 439 28.38 15.70 14.28
CA GLY A 439 28.88 15.80 15.65
C GLY A 439 29.16 17.25 16.03
N GLY A 440 29.88 17.99 15.18
CA GLY A 440 30.13 19.41 15.43
C GLY A 440 28.86 20.28 15.31
N ALA A 441 27.87 19.86 14.53
CA ALA A 441 26.55 20.49 14.52
C ALA A 441 25.81 20.28 15.86
N ASP A 442 25.86 19.07 16.42
CA ASP A 442 25.29 18.79 17.75
C ASP A 442 25.98 19.60 18.86
N ASP A 443 27.31 19.79 18.77
CA ASP A 443 28.06 20.65 19.70
C ASP A 443 27.62 22.13 19.62
N ALA A 444 27.37 22.64 18.41
CA ALA A 444 26.85 23.99 18.23
C ALA A 444 25.43 24.15 18.80
N LEU A 445 24.57 23.15 18.63
CA LEU A 445 23.24 23.10 19.28
C LEU A 445 23.35 23.03 20.80
N ALA A 446 24.27 22.23 21.35
CA ALA A 446 24.50 22.16 22.78
C ALA A 446 24.94 23.52 23.35
N GLN A 447 25.80 24.24 22.64
CA GLN A 447 26.23 25.58 23.02
C GLN A 447 25.08 26.60 22.96
N MET A 448 24.23 26.54 21.92
CA MET A 448 23.02 27.38 21.83
C MET A 448 22.04 27.07 22.97
N ARG A 449 21.79 25.79 23.29
CA ARG A 449 20.94 25.41 24.44
C ARG A 449 21.48 25.97 25.74
N LYS A 450 22.80 25.89 25.95
CA LYS A 450 23.45 26.41 27.16
C LYS A 450 23.26 27.92 27.30
N LEU A 451 23.48 28.68 26.22
CA LEU A 451 23.34 30.15 26.20
C LEU A 451 21.90 30.63 26.04
N GLY A 452 20.95 29.74 25.79
CA GLY A 452 19.51 30.04 25.73
C GLY A 452 18.75 29.57 26.97
N THR A 453 19.44 29.09 28.02
CA THR A 453 18.80 28.43 29.18
C THR A 453 17.77 29.35 29.84
N HIS A 454 18.12 30.63 30.04
CA HIS A 454 17.26 31.61 30.70
C HIS A 454 16.42 32.45 29.74
N ASN A 455 16.53 32.22 28.43
CA ASN A 455 15.79 32.96 27.43
C ASN A 455 14.61 32.12 26.91
N ALA A 456 13.40 32.45 27.35
CA ALA A 456 12.20 31.72 26.96
C ALA A 456 11.92 31.75 25.46
N ASP A 457 12.30 32.84 24.79
CA ASP A 457 12.03 33.09 23.37
C ASP A 457 12.86 32.22 22.43
N VAL A 458 14.13 31.95 22.77
CA VAL A 458 15.06 31.21 21.89
C VAL A 458 14.97 29.70 22.06
N ARG A 459 14.53 29.19 23.21
CA ARG A 459 14.40 27.74 23.48
C ARG A 459 13.57 26.99 22.42
N PRO A 460 12.35 27.43 22.03
CA PRO A 460 11.62 26.75 20.97
C PRO A 460 12.37 26.80 19.62
N LEU A 461 13.04 27.91 19.31
CA LEU A 461 13.81 28.05 18.06
C LEU A 461 14.98 27.07 17.99
N VAL A 462 15.69 26.87 19.10
CA VAL A 462 16.79 25.88 19.17
C VAL A 462 16.25 24.45 19.06
N ALA A 463 15.05 24.17 19.56
CA ALA A 463 14.40 22.88 19.38
C ALA A 463 14.04 22.61 17.91
N GLU A 464 13.59 23.63 17.17
CA GLU A 464 13.35 23.53 15.73
C GLU A 464 14.65 23.26 14.94
N LEU A 465 15.75 23.94 15.28
CA LEU A 465 17.06 23.69 14.67
C LEU A 465 17.51 22.25 14.93
N GLU A 466 17.30 21.74 16.15
CA GLU A 466 17.62 20.35 16.48
C GLU A 466 16.78 19.36 15.65
N TRP A 467 15.50 19.66 15.43
CA TRP A 467 14.66 18.85 14.56
C TRP A 467 15.13 18.88 13.10
N ILE A 468 15.51 20.04 12.56
CA ILE A 468 16.12 20.12 11.22
C ILE A 468 17.41 19.30 11.16
N GLY A 469 18.27 19.38 12.19
CA GLY A 469 19.49 18.57 12.24
C GLY A 469 19.21 17.06 12.17
N ARG A 470 18.10 16.59 12.77
CA ARG A 470 17.66 15.19 12.64
C ARG A 470 17.12 14.87 11.24
N LEU A 471 16.33 15.78 10.66
CA LEU A 471 15.80 15.64 9.30
C LEU A 471 16.94 15.54 8.27
N GLU A 472 17.90 16.47 8.32
CA GLU A 472 19.09 16.49 7.45
C GLU A 472 19.95 15.24 7.62
N ARG A 473 20.16 14.78 8.86
CA ARG A 473 20.88 13.53 9.12
C ARG A 473 20.18 12.33 8.50
N TYR A 474 18.85 12.28 8.59
CA TYR A 474 18.05 11.23 7.98
C TYR A 474 18.11 11.29 6.44
N ALA A 475 17.95 12.49 5.86
CA ALA A 475 18.02 12.73 4.42
C ALA A 475 19.41 12.38 3.86
N ALA A 476 20.48 12.77 4.53
CA ALA A 476 21.86 12.49 4.13
C ALA A 476 22.23 11.00 4.20
N GLN A 477 21.75 10.27 5.21
CA GLN A 477 22.00 8.83 5.33
C GLN A 477 21.25 8.00 4.28
N ARG A 478 20.08 8.48 3.85
CA ARG A 478 19.23 7.79 2.88
C ARG A 478 19.59 8.18 1.44
N GLY A 479 19.91 9.43 1.19
CA GLY A 479 19.98 10.01 -0.15
C GLY A 479 18.59 10.40 -0.64
N ALA A 480 18.50 11.55 -1.31
CA ALA A 480 17.25 12.25 -1.62
C ALA A 480 16.22 11.36 -2.36
N ASP A 481 16.66 10.47 -3.25
CA ASP A 481 15.78 9.62 -4.08
C ASP A 481 15.73 8.14 -3.68
N ALA A 482 16.36 7.75 -2.56
CA ALA A 482 16.53 6.34 -2.27
C ALA A 482 15.20 5.61 -1.94
N PRO A 483 15.09 4.32 -2.28
CA PRO A 483 13.95 3.47 -1.91
C PRO A 483 13.61 3.52 -0.42
N VAL A 484 12.33 3.37 -0.08
CA VAL A 484 11.88 3.15 1.30
C VAL A 484 12.28 1.73 1.70
N ARG A 485 13.00 1.57 2.82
CA ARG A 485 13.42 0.25 3.32
C ARG A 485 12.42 -0.28 4.34
N LEU A 486 11.83 -1.42 3.99
CA LEU A 486 10.93 -2.19 4.86
C LEU A 486 11.60 -2.49 6.20
N TYR A 487 10.88 -2.25 7.30
CA TYR A 487 11.28 -2.47 8.70
C TYR A 487 12.43 -1.62 9.23
N ALA A 488 12.92 -0.65 8.44
CA ALA A 488 13.98 0.26 8.86
C ALA A 488 13.51 1.72 8.86
N ASP A 489 12.77 2.13 7.84
CA ASP A 489 12.47 3.55 7.62
C ASP A 489 11.10 3.99 8.18
N GLU A 490 10.17 3.08 8.47
CA GLU A 490 8.82 3.49 8.91
C GLU A 490 8.83 4.29 10.22
N ALA A 491 9.58 3.83 11.23
CA ALA A 491 9.59 4.48 12.54
C ALA A 491 10.27 5.87 12.51
N PRO A 492 11.47 6.03 11.92
CA PRO A 492 12.08 7.35 11.75
C PRO A 492 11.19 8.34 10.98
N ILE A 493 10.58 7.92 9.87
CA ILE A 493 9.69 8.77 9.07
C ILE A 493 8.49 9.22 9.90
N ARG A 494 7.81 8.29 10.59
CA ARG A 494 6.67 8.63 11.47
C ARG A 494 7.08 9.60 12.57
N GLN A 495 8.25 9.44 13.18
CA GLN A 495 8.70 10.32 14.26
C GLN A 495 8.98 11.74 13.75
N LEU A 496 9.64 11.88 12.60
CA LEU A 496 9.92 13.20 11.99
C LEU A 496 8.63 13.93 11.60
N LEU A 497 7.70 13.21 10.97
CA LEU A 497 6.40 13.77 10.56
C LEU A 497 5.47 14.04 11.72
N ALA A 498 5.48 13.23 12.78
CA ALA A 498 4.64 13.45 13.95
C ALA A 498 4.98 14.78 14.64
N HIS A 499 6.25 15.15 14.72
CA HIS A 499 6.66 16.47 15.21
C HIS A 499 6.08 17.57 14.31
N TRP A 500 6.34 17.52 13.01
CA TRP A 500 5.88 18.53 12.05
C TRP A 500 4.36 18.69 12.01
N ASN A 501 3.62 17.59 12.09
CA ASN A 501 2.16 17.57 12.02
C ASN A 501 1.49 17.96 13.36
N GLN A 502 2.24 18.04 14.46
CA GLN A 502 1.69 18.40 15.77
C GLN A 502 1.19 19.86 15.78
N ASP A 503 2.01 20.79 15.28
CA ASP A 503 1.64 22.20 15.12
C ASP A 503 2.42 22.86 13.96
N THR A 504 2.08 22.47 12.73
CA THR A 504 2.76 22.92 11.51
C THR A 504 2.89 24.44 11.42
N ILE A 505 1.87 25.19 11.86
CA ILE A 505 1.88 26.66 11.80
C ILE A 505 2.89 27.23 12.80
N ALA A 506 2.96 26.69 14.02
CA ALA A 506 3.93 27.14 15.00
C ALA A 506 5.37 26.83 14.55
N HIS A 507 5.63 25.64 14.02
CA HIS A 507 6.94 25.24 13.51
C HIS A 507 7.38 26.14 12.33
N GLN A 508 6.50 26.38 11.35
CA GLN A 508 6.77 27.29 10.23
C GLN A 508 7.06 28.72 10.68
N ARG A 509 6.31 29.24 11.68
CA ARG A 509 6.53 30.58 12.23
C ARG A 509 7.89 30.67 12.93
N ALA A 510 8.25 29.66 13.72
CA ALA A 510 9.52 29.59 14.42
C ALA A 510 10.70 29.54 13.44
N LEU A 511 10.64 28.65 12.44
CA LEU A 511 11.64 28.55 11.38
C LEU A 511 11.74 29.82 10.52
N GLY A 512 10.59 30.43 10.21
CA GLY A 512 10.51 31.71 9.52
C GLY A 512 11.18 32.85 10.29
N ARG A 513 11.02 32.89 11.63
CA ARG A 513 11.73 33.85 12.49
C ARG A 513 13.25 33.66 12.39
N ILE A 514 13.74 32.42 12.48
CA ILE A 514 15.18 32.12 12.34
C ILE A 514 15.69 32.56 10.95
N ALA A 515 14.93 32.30 9.88
CA ALA A 515 15.29 32.67 8.51
C ALA A 515 15.26 34.19 8.24
N ALA A 516 14.44 34.93 8.99
CA ALA A 516 14.42 36.39 8.97
C ALA A 516 15.67 36.96 9.65
N ASP A 517 16.01 36.44 10.84
CA ASP A 517 17.15 36.91 11.64
C ASP A 517 18.49 36.46 11.04
N VAL A 518 18.54 35.28 10.41
CA VAL A 518 19.77 34.69 9.86
C VAL A 518 19.57 34.30 8.39
N PRO A 519 19.95 35.17 7.42
CA PRO A 519 19.78 34.89 6.00
C PRO A 519 20.46 33.60 5.51
N ALA A 520 21.59 33.21 6.11
CA ALA A 520 22.31 31.99 5.77
C ALA A 520 21.53 30.69 6.04
N PHE A 521 20.44 30.76 6.81
CA PHE A 521 19.57 29.63 7.12
C PHE A 521 18.45 29.42 6.09
N ARG A 522 18.16 30.42 5.22
CA ARG A 522 17.02 30.39 4.29
C ARG A 522 17.06 29.20 3.33
N ASP A 523 18.24 28.91 2.76
CA ASP A 523 18.39 27.81 1.81
C ASP A 523 18.13 26.46 2.49
N LEU A 524 18.73 26.26 3.67
CA LEU A 524 18.54 25.04 4.46
C LEU A 524 17.07 24.88 4.89
N TYR A 525 16.41 25.97 5.24
CA TYR A 525 14.98 25.94 5.55
C TYR A 525 14.13 25.50 4.35
N ALA A 526 14.41 26.02 3.15
CA ALA A 526 13.70 25.63 1.93
C ALA A 526 13.95 24.15 1.56
N GLU A 527 15.19 23.68 1.72
CA GLU A 527 15.57 22.27 1.57
C GLU A 527 14.80 21.38 2.56
N ALA A 528 14.81 21.73 3.85
CA ALA A 528 14.09 21.00 4.90
C ALA A 528 12.58 20.91 4.62
N LEU A 529 11.93 21.98 4.17
CA LEU A 529 10.51 21.93 3.78
C LEU A 529 10.26 21.00 2.60
N SER A 530 11.19 20.93 1.64
CA SER A 530 11.11 20.04 0.49
C SER A 530 11.24 18.58 0.93
N ASP A 531 12.17 18.30 1.84
CA ASP A 531 12.34 16.97 2.42
C ASP A 531 11.12 16.53 3.24
N VAL A 532 10.52 17.42 4.04
CA VAL A 532 9.27 17.13 4.75
C VAL A 532 8.17 16.72 3.79
N ARG A 533 7.96 17.46 2.70
CA ARG A 533 6.93 17.12 1.69
C ARG A 533 7.21 15.77 1.05
N ARG A 534 8.48 15.47 0.75
CA ARG A 534 8.88 14.16 0.23
C ARG A 534 8.61 13.04 1.23
N LEU A 535 8.91 13.23 2.52
CA LEU A 535 8.59 12.26 3.57
C LEU A 535 7.08 12.09 3.75
N GLN A 536 6.29 13.15 3.66
CA GLN A 536 4.81 13.08 3.70
C GLN A 536 4.28 12.25 2.52
N ASN A 537 4.82 12.46 1.32
CA ASN A 537 4.46 11.66 0.14
C ASN A 537 4.85 10.18 0.35
N ASP A 538 6.09 9.91 0.74
CA ASP A 538 6.57 8.54 1.03
C ASP A 538 5.72 7.86 2.11
N ALA A 539 5.30 8.61 3.15
CA ALA A 539 4.45 8.08 4.21
C ALA A 539 3.03 7.74 3.71
N SER A 540 2.45 8.58 2.86
CA SER A 540 1.11 8.34 2.30
C SER A 540 1.07 7.11 1.39
N VAL A 541 2.13 6.87 0.62
CA VAL A 541 2.20 5.77 -0.35
C VAL A 541 2.77 4.51 0.31
N TYR A 542 4.00 4.57 0.80
CA TYR A 542 4.75 3.38 1.21
C TYR A 542 4.41 2.94 2.62
N LEU A 543 4.36 3.83 3.62
CA LEU A 543 4.07 3.38 5.00
C LEU A 543 2.66 2.76 5.11
N ALA A 544 1.68 3.30 4.38
CA ALA A 544 0.34 2.72 4.30
C ALA A 544 0.32 1.37 3.56
N ALA A 545 1.13 1.20 2.50
CA ALA A 545 1.28 -0.08 1.81
C ALA A 545 1.97 -1.12 2.70
N ILE A 546 3.05 -0.74 3.39
CA ILE A 546 3.79 -1.62 4.31
C ILE A 546 2.88 -2.12 5.44
N ALA A 547 2.07 -1.23 6.04
CA ALA A 547 1.12 -1.64 7.07
C ALA A 547 0.08 -2.66 6.57
N ARG A 548 -0.39 -2.51 5.33
CA ARG A 548 -1.29 -3.48 4.67
C ARG A 548 -0.58 -4.80 4.40
N LEU A 549 0.66 -4.77 3.89
CA LEU A 549 1.48 -5.96 3.67
C LEU A 549 1.71 -6.72 4.98
N ASP A 550 2.10 -6.03 6.06
CA ASP A 550 2.32 -6.64 7.37
C ASP A 550 1.05 -7.30 7.92
N THR A 551 -0.10 -6.66 7.72
CA THR A 551 -1.40 -7.24 8.12
C THR A 551 -1.70 -8.51 7.33
N SER A 552 -1.47 -8.50 6.02
CA SER A 552 -1.65 -9.68 5.15
C SER A 552 -0.69 -10.82 5.56
N ILE A 553 0.60 -10.50 5.77
CA ILE A 553 1.60 -11.47 6.23
C ILE A 553 1.16 -12.07 7.56
N ALA A 554 0.85 -11.26 8.57
CA ALA A 554 0.43 -11.75 9.88
C ALA A 554 -0.83 -12.63 9.80
N THR A 555 -1.78 -12.26 8.94
CA THR A 555 -3.04 -13.01 8.74
C THR A 555 -2.80 -14.39 8.14
N GLU A 556 -2.06 -14.46 7.03
CA GLU A 556 -1.83 -15.74 6.34
C GLU A 556 -0.86 -16.64 7.11
N LEU A 557 0.13 -16.06 7.78
CA LEU A 557 0.99 -16.79 8.72
C LEU A 557 0.18 -17.37 9.89
N GLY A 558 -0.74 -16.59 10.48
CA GLY A 558 -1.63 -17.04 11.55
C GLY A 558 -2.62 -18.14 11.12
N ARG A 559 -2.95 -18.21 9.83
CA ARG A 559 -3.79 -19.26 9.23
C ARG A 559 -3.01 -20.53 8.87
N ASP A 560 -1.70 -20.59 9.15
CA ASP A 560 -0.80 -21.60 8.62
C ASP A 560 -0.96 -21.73 7.09
N ARG A 561 -0.98 -20.62 6.34
CA ARG A 561 -1.05 -20.60 4.86
C ARG A 561 0.00 -19.66 4.25
N PRO A 562 1.29 -19.84 4.56
CA PRO A 562 2.34 -18.97 4.03
C PRO A 562 2.39 -18.95 2.50
N GLU A 563 2.01 -20.04 1.83
CA GLU A 563 2.01 -20.16 0.37
C GLU A 563 1.13 -19.09 -0.32
N ALA A 564 0.08 -18.61 0.36
CA ALA A 564 -0.81 -17.56 -0.14
C ALA A 564 -0.12 -16.18 -0.24
N LEU A 565 1.03 -16.00 0.43
CA LEU A 565 1.77 -14.73 0.41
C LEU A 565 2.66 -14.56 -0.82
N GLN A 566 2.97 -15.63 -1.56
CA GLN A 566 3.78 -15.51 -2.79
C GLN A 566 3.17 -14.55 -3.83
N PRO A 567 1.90 -14.70 -4.25
CA PRO A 567 1.31 -13.75 -5.20
C PRO A 567 1.18 -12.34 -4.62
N VAL A 568 0.99 -12.20 -3.30
CA VAL A 568 0.91 -10.90 -2.63
C VAL A 568 2.26 -10.17 -2.69
N ILE A 569 3.36 -10.84 -2.38
CA ILE A 569 4.70 -10.25 -2.43
C ILE A 569 5.10 -9.92 -3.87
N ALA A 570 4.72 -10.76 -4.84
CA ALA A 570 4.95 -10.50 -6.25
C ALA A 570 4.21 -9.24 -6.72
N ASP A 571 2.91 -9.12 -6.39
CA ASP A 571 2.08 -7.95 -6.68
C ASP A 571 2.64 -6.67 -6.04
N TYR A 572 3.12 -6.75 -4.79
CA TYR A 572 3.75 -5.61 -4.11
C TYR A 572 5.07 -5.17 -4.77
N ARG A 573 5.87 -6.11 -5.28
CA ARG A 573 7.12 -5.81 -5.99
C ARG A 573 6.85 -5.03 -7.27
N GLU A 574 5.77 -5.36 -7.97
CA GLU A 574 5.33 -4.68 -9.19
C GLU A 574 4.73 -3.30 -8.89
N LYS A 575 3.80 -3.22 -7.94
CA LYS A 575 3.09 -1.98 -7.59
C LYS A 575 3.97 -0.94 -6.89
N TYR A 576 4.99 -1.37 -6.15
CA TYR A 576 5.83 -0.50 -5.32
C TYR A 576 7.32 -0.67 -5.63
N PRO A 577 7.81 -0.22 -6.80
CA PRO A 577 9.19 -0.46 -7.23
C PRO A 577 10.25 0.25 -6.37
N ARG A 578 9.89 1.34 -5.67
CA ARG A 578 10.76 2.03 -4.71
C ARG A 578 10.64 1.47 -3.28
N LEU A 579 9.94 0.35 -3.07
CA LEU A 579 9.93 -0.38 -1.81
C LEU A 579 11.04 -1.42 -1.83
N SER A 580 12.02 -1.27 -0.96
CA SER A 580 13.15 -2.19 -0.82
C SER A 580 13.00 -3.08 0.43
N GLY A 581 13.64 -4.24 0.43
CA GLY A 581 13.56 -5.21 1.53
C GLY A 581 12.57 -6.37 1.29
N LEU A 582 11.78 -6.34 0.21
CA LEU A 582 10.88 -7.43 -0.17
C LEU A 582 11.61 -8.76 -0.42
N ASP A 583 12.87 -8.74 -0.85
CA ASP A 583 13.65 -9.97 -1.04
C ASP A 583 14.01 -10.65 0.29
N GLN A 584 14.17 -9.88 1.37
CA GLN A 584 14.33 -10.46 2.71
C GLN A 584 13.02 -11.11 3.19
N VAL A 585 11.88 -10.47 2.90
CA VAL A 585 10.55 -11.05 3.17
C VAL A 585 10.35 -12.34 2.39
N GLN A 586 10.71 -12.36 1.10
CA GLN A 586 10.63 -13.55 0.27
C GLN A 586 11.52 -14.68 0.82
N GLY A 587 12.77 -14.37 1.19
CA GLY A 587 13.67 -15.38 1.76
C GLY A 587 13.18 -15.92 3.11
N ASP A 588 12.57 -15.09 3.95
CA ASP A 588 11.92 -15.54 5.18
C ASP A 588 10.66 -16.37 4.91
N LEU A 589 9.86 -16.00 3.90
CA LEU A 589 8.70 -16.76 3.46
C LEU A 589 9.09 -18.16 2.99
N ASP A 590 10.12 -18.28 2.17
CA ASP A 590 10.57 -19.57 1.65
C ASP A 590 11.08 -20.48 2.79
N ARG A 591 11.87 -19.92 3.72
CA ARG A 591 12.34 -20.62 4.93
C ARG A 591 11.18 -21.08 5.81
N TYR A 592 10.23 -20.19 6.08
CA TYR A 592 9.08 -20.49 6.95
C TYR A 592 8.16 -21.53 6.31
N THR A 593 7.89 -21.41 5.01
CA THR A 593 7.09 -22.36 4.24
C THR A 593 7.72 -23.76 4.28
N ALA A 594 9.03 -23.86 4.02
CA ALA A 594 9.75 -25.14 4.08
C ALA A 594 9.73 -25.75 5.49
N LEU A 595 9.86 -24.93 6.54
CA LEU A 595 9.76 -25.37 7.93
C LEU A 595 8.35 -25.90 8.24
N LEU A 596 7.31 -25.16 7.86
CA LEU A 596 5.92 -25.52 8.12
C LEU A 596 5.51 -26.79 7.36
N GLN A 597 5.99 -26.96 6.12
CA GLN A 597 5.80 -28.19 5.36
C GLN A 597 6.48 -29.39 6.05
N ALA A 598 7.72 -29.24 6.52
CA ALA A 598 8.41 -30.29 7.28
C ALA A 598 7.68 -30.64 8.60
N LEU A 599 7.14 -29.62 9.27
CA LEU A 599 6.32 -29.79 10.47
C LEU A 599 5.03 -30.57 10.18
N ARG A 600 4.29 -30.20 9.12
CA ARG A 600 3.07 -30.90 8.67
C ARG A 600 3.35 -32.33 8.24
N ALA A 601 4.47 -32.56 7.55
CA ALA A 601 4.90 -33.88 7.10
C ALA A 601 5.30 -34.82 8.25
N ARG A 602 5.51 -34.27 9.46
CA ARG A 602 5.91 -35.03 10.66
C ARG A 602 7.16 -35.90 10.42
N ARG A 603 8.12 -35.40 9.63
CA ARG A 603 9.41 -36.05 9.34
C ARG A 603 10.53 -35.42 10.16
N PRO A 604 11.07 -36.09 11.19
CA PRO A 604 12.04 -35.49 12.11
C PRO A 604 13.33 -35.04 11.42
N GLY A 605 13.82 -35.81 10.43
CA GLY A 605 15.06 -35.51 9.71
C GLY A 605 15.01 -34.19 8.95
N THR A 606 14.02 -34.05 8.07
CA THR A 606 13.83 -32.80 7.33
C THR A 606 13.52 -31.63 8.26
N LEU A 607 12.69 -31.83 9.30
CA LEU A 607 12.33 -30.76 10.23
C LEU A 607 13.54 -30.24 11.01
N VAL A 608 14.37 -31.12 11.59
CA VAL A 608 15.58 -30.71 12.32
C VAL A 608 16.58 -30.00 11.40
N ALA A 609 16.73 -30.47 10.15
CA ALA A 609 17.56 -29.77 9.17
C ALA A 609 17.05 -28.35 8.88
N ARG A 610 15.74 -28.17 8.66
CA ARG A 610 15.14 -26.84 8.44
C ARG A 610 15.22 -25.94 9.66
N LEU A 611 15.10 -26.50 10.86
CA LEU A 611 15.23 -25.76 12.12
C LEU A 611 16.61 -25.14 12.30
N ALA A 612 17.68 -25.82 11.88
CA ALA A 612 19.03 -25.28 11.95
C ALA A 612 19.20 -23.98 11.14
N ASP A 613 18.45 -23.86 10.04
CA ASP A 613 18.47 -22.72 9.12
C ASP A 613 17.36 -21.68 9.41
N SER A 614 16.55 -21.88 10.44
CA SER A 614 15.36 -21.06 10.75
C SER A 614 15.69 -19.77 11.49
N ARG A 615 16.52 -18.92 10.89
CA ARG A 615 16.76 -17.54 11.34
C ARG A 615 15.99 -16.56 10.46
N PHE A 616 15.03 -15.86 11.06
CA PHE A 616 14.18 -14.89 10.35
C PHE A 616 14.67 -13.46 10.55
N ALA A 617 14.86 -12.74 9.44
CA ALA A 617 15.37 -11.37 9.43
C ALA A 617 14.26 -10.32 9.65
N THR A 618 13.03 -10.65 9.29
CA THR A 618 11.89 -9.73 9.30
C THR A 618 11.03 -9.90 10.56
N PRO A 619 10.47 -8.81 11.13
CA PRO A 619 9.68 -8.88 12.37
C PRO A 619 8.48 -9.84 12.33
N PRO A 620 7.63 -9.87 11.28
CA PRO A 620 6.46 -10.75 11.26
C PRO A 620 6.82 -12.23 11.35
N PHE A 621 7.86 -12.65 10.63
CA PHE A 621 8.31 -14.05 10.64
C PHE A 621 9.00 -14.44 11.95
N ARG A 622 9.76 -13.52 12.59
CA ARG A 622 10.28 -13.76 13.95
C ARG A 622 9.16 -13.96 14.96
N ALA A 623 8.14 -13.09 14.91
CA ALA A 623 6.99 -13.18 15.81
C ALA A 623 6.23 -14.50 15.59
N GLN A 624 6.00 -14.89 14.34
CA GLN A 624 5.32 -16.14 14.02
C GLN A 624 6.12 -17.37 14.43
N PHE A 625 7.44 -17.37 14.20
CA PHE A 625 8.28 -18.50 14.61
C PHE A 625 8.27 -18.72 16.14
N ALA A 626 8.21 -17.64 16.92
CA ALA A 626 8.05 -17.74 18.37
C ALA A 626 6.71 -18.40 18.77
N GLN A 627 5.63 -18.13 18.04
CA GLN A 627 4.33 -18.79 18.24
C GLN A 627 4.32 -20.25 17.80
N LEU A 628 5.18 -20.62 16.84
CA LEU A 628 5.32 -21.99 16.36
C LEU A 628 6.09 -22.88 17.36
N ALA A 629 6.90 -22.29 18.25
CA ALA A 629 7.80 -23.01 19.16
C ALA A 629 7.18 -24.19 19.94
N PRO A 630 5.93 -24.12 20.47
CA PRO A 630 5.33 -25.25 21.18
C PRO A 630 5.04 -26.49 20.31
N ARG A 631 4.95 -26.31 18.97
CA ARG A 631 4.71 -27.40 18.01
C ARG A 631 6.01 -28.03 17.52
N LEU A 632 7.15 -27.36 17.73
CA LEU A 632 8.46 -27.80 17.26
C LEU A 632 9.09 -28.81 18.25
N PRO A 633 10.00 -29.67 17.77
CA PRO A 633 10.77 -30.55 18.64
C PRO A 633 11.59 -29.73 19.66
N PRO A 634 11.72 -30.20 20.92
CA PRO A 634 12.56 -29.56 21.92
C PRO A 634 14.02 -29.40 21.44
N PRO A 635 14.73 -28.33 21.84
CA PRO A 635 16.09 -28.04 21.34
C PRO A 635 17.11 -29.13 21.64
N GLU A 636 16.99 -29.79 22.79
CA GLU A 636 17.83 -30.95 23.16
C GLU A 636 17.61 -32.12 22.20
N MET A 637 16.35 -32.45 21.89
CA MET A 637 15.98 -33.50 20.96
C MET A 637 16.45 -33.17 19.54
N ALA A 638 16.29 -31.92 19.10
CA ALA A 638 16.77 -31.46 17.79
C ALA A 638 18.30 -31.59 17.68
N THR A 639 19.05 -31.25 18.73
CA THR A 639 20.53 -31.34 18.73
C THR A 639 21.01 -32.79 18.71
N GLN A 640 20.40 -33.65 19.54
CA GLN A 640 20.70 -35.09 19.54
C GLN A 640 20.41 -35.73 18.18
N TYR A 641 19.24 -35.42 17.61
CA TYR A 641 18.86 -35.91 16.30
C TYR A 641 19.80 -35.41 15.20
N ALA A 642 20.16 -34.12 15.21
CA ALA A 642 21.07 -33.54 14.22
C ALA A 642 22.44 -34.24 14.19
N SER A 643 22.98 -34.58 15.37
CA SER A 643 24.23 -35.36 15.49
C SER A 643 24.09 -36.74 14.83
N ALA A 644 23.00 -37.46 15.14
CA ALA A 644 22.75 -38.77 14.56
C ALA A 644 22.48 -38.72 13.05
N ALA A 645 21.75 -37.70 12.58
CA ALA A 645 21.51 -37.44 11.17
C ALA A 645 22.82 -37.15 10.42
N SER A 646 23.75 -36.41 11.03
CA SER A 646 25.08 -36.17 10.45
C SER A 646 25.88 -37.48 10.28
N ALA A 647 25.81 -38.39 11.26
CA ALA A 647 26.43 -39.71 11.15
C ALA A 647 25.80 -40.54 10.02
N TRP A 648 24.46 -40.52 9.91
CA TRP A 648 23.71 -41.21 8.85
C TRP A 648 24.13 -40.72 7.45
N GLN A 649 24.22 -39.40 7.27
CA GLN A 649 24.64 -38.78 6.01
C GLN A 649 26.10 -39.08 5.63
N LYS A 650 26.93 -39.47 6.60
CA LYS A 650 28.32 -39.92 6.38
C LYS A 650 28.44 -41.43 6.18
N GLY A 651 27.33 -42.18 6.26
CA GLY A 651 27.31 -43.64 6.14
C GLY A 651 27.60 -44.40 7.44
N ASP A 652 27.84 -43.70 8.57
CA ASP A 652 28.02 -44.33 9.87
C ASP A 652 26.67 -44.70 10.49
N SER A 653 26.13 -45.82 10.00
CA SER A 653 24.81 -46.33 10.38
C SER A 653 24.74 -46.71 11.86
N ASN A 654 25.83 -47.24 12.43
CA ASN A 654 25.85 -47.72 13.79
C ASN A 654 25.72 -46.56 14.79
N THR A 655 26.52 -45.52 14.60
CA THR A 655 26.47 -44.31 15.43
C THR A 655 25.13 -43.59 15.27
N ALA A 656 24.63 -43.45 14.04
CA ALA A 656 23.33 -42.83 13.77
C ALA A 656 22.18 -43.55 14.49
N LEU A 657 22.07 -44.87 14.33
CA LEU A 657 21.01 -45.66 14.95
C LEU A 657 21.11 -45.69 16.48
N ALA A 658 22.32 -45.68 17.03
CA ALA A 658 22.53 -45.56 18.47
C ALA A 658 22.06 -44.20 19.00
N GLY A 659 22.39 -43.11 18.31
CA GLY A 659 21.97 -41.75 18.68
C GLY A 659 20.46 -41.57 18.63
N ILE A 660 19.79 -42.03 17.57
CA ILE A 660 18.33 -41.91 17.44
C ILE A 660 17.60 -42.73 18.52
N ARG A 661 18.10 -43.92 18.90
CA ARG A 661 17.51 -44.75 19.97
C ARG A 661 17.52 -44.10 21.37
N GLN A 662 18.41 -43.14 21.60
CA GLN A 662 18.51 -42.45 22.89
C GLN A 662 17.43 -41.38 23.06
N ILE A 663 16.84 -40.91 21.96
CA ILE A 663 15.76 -39.92 21.96
C ILE A 663 14.47 -40.64 22.40
N ARG A 664 14.02 -40.40 23.64
CA ARG A 664 12.84 -41.04 24.23
C ARG A 664 11.86 -40.02 24.78
N GLY A 665 10.57 -40.26 24.55
CA GLY A 665 9.48 -39.43 25.08
C GLY A 665 9.28 -38.10 24.34
N GLY A 666 8.24 -37.37 24.74
CA GLY A 666 7.82 -36.11 24.11
C GLY A 666 6.86 -36.29 22.92
N ALA A 667 6.36 -35.16 22.39
CA ALA A 667 5.33 -35.11 21.34
C ALA A 667 5.77 -35.64 19.95
N TRP A 668 7.05 -35.99 19.82
CA TRP A 668 7.71 -36.47 18.60
C TRP A 668 8.23 -37.90 18.71
N ALA A 669 7.98 -38.60 19.82
CA ALA A 669 8.53 -39.93 20.08
C ALA A 669 8.12 -40.96 19.00
N ASP A 670 6.85 -40.96 18.59
CA ASP A 670 6.34 -41.89 17.57
C ASP A 670 6.95 -41.63 16.19
N ASP A 671 7.18 -40.37 15.82
CA ASP A 671 7.79 -40.01 14.54
C ASP A 671 9.25 -40.42 14.50
N VAL A 672 9.98 -40.22 15.60
CA VAL A 672 11.37 -40.69 15.75
C VAL A 672 11.45 -42.21 15.71
N ALA A 673 10.49 -42.92 16.33
CA ALA A 673 10.45 -44.38 16.27
C ALA A 673 10.22 -44.90 14.85
N ARG A 674 9.36 -44.24 14.07
CA ARG A 674 9.15 -44.57 12.65
C ARG A 674 10.39 -44.33 11.81
N ASP A 675 11.03 -43.18 11.97
CA ASP A 675 12.28 -42.87 11.26
C ASP A 675 13.39 -43.87 11.62
N LEU A 676 13.54 -44.20 12.91
CA LEU A 676 14.47 -45.21 13.38
C LEU A 676 14.22 -46.57 12.71
N ALA A 677 12.96 -47.01 12.60
CA ALA A 677 12.61 -48.27 11.97
C ALA A 677 12.94 -48.28 10.47
N HIS A 678 12.67 -47.17 9.76
CA HIS A 678 13.07 -46.99 8.37
C HIS A 678 14.58 -47.10 8.20
N LYS A 679 15.37 -46.34 8.98
CA LYS A 679 16.83 -46.35 8.91
C LYS A 679 17.43 -47.70 9.29
N GLN A 680 16.86 -48.42 10.25
CA GLN A 680 17.26 -49.80 10.56
C GLN A 680 17.08 -50.71 9.35
N LYS A 681 15.94 -50.61 8.67
CA LYS A 681 15.64 -51.41 7.48
C LYS A 681 16.56 -51.05 6.31
N VAL A 682 16.86 -49.76 6.08
CA VAL A 682 17.83 -49.32 5.07
C VAL A 682 19.22 -49.90 5.35
N ALA A 683 19.72 -49.75 6.58
CA ALA A 683 21.05 -50.28 6.95
C ALA A 683 21.14 -51.81 6.80
N ALA A 684 20.09 -52.54 7.21
CA ALA A 684 20.03 -53.99 7.06
C ALA A 684 20.01 -54.42 5.59
N GLN A 685 19.13 -53.82 4.78
CA GLN A 685 19.04 -54.14 3.34
C GLN A 685 20.32 -53.75 2.58
N PHE A 686 20.98 -52.67 2.96
CA PHE A 686 22.27 -52.31 2.36
C PHE A 686 23.35 -53.36 2.67
N ALA A 687 23.42 -53.84 3.91
CA ALA A 687 24.37 -54.90 4.27
C ALA A 687 24.09 -56.21 3.51
N GLU A 688 22.81 -56.59 3.39
CA GLU A 688 22.39 -57.75 2.58
C GLU A 688 22.77 -57.55 1.11
N LEU A 689 22.53 -56.36 0.54
CA LEU A 689 22.87 -56.03 -0.85
C LEU A 689 24.38 -56.15 -1.09
N GLN A 690 25.21 -55.63 -0.19
CA GLN A 690 26.67 -55.75 -0.28
C GLN A 690 27.13 -57.21 -0.23
N SER A 691 26.53 -58.04 0.64
CA SER A 691 26.83 -59.47 0.71
C SER A 691 26.38 -60.27 -0.51
N ALA A 692 25.36 -59.77 -1.22
CA ALA A 692 24.75 -60.39 -2.39
C ALA A 692 25.41 -60.01 -3.72
N ARG A 693 26.43 -59.15 -3.71
CA ARG A 693 27.05 -58.61 -4.92
C ARG A 693 27.63 -59.76 -5.77
N GLY A 694 27.22 -59.82 -7.03
CA GLY A 694 27.60 -60.90 -7.96
C GLY A 694 26.76 -62.18 -7.86
N SER A 695 25.76 -62.26 -6.97
CA SER A 695 24.84 -63.40 -6.90
C SER A 695 23.71 -63.33 -7.94
N LYS A 696 23.12 -64.49 -8.25
CA LYS A 696 21.92 -64.60 -9.11
C LYS A 696 20.73 -63.98 -8.35
N GLY A 697 20.32 -62.77 -8.75
CA GLY A 697 19.30 -61.97 -8.07
C GLY A 697 19.81 -60.64 -7.46
N TYR A 698 21.09 -60.29 -7.67
CA TYR A 698 21.63 -58.99 -7.24
C TYR A 698 20.86 -57.80 -7.82
N GLU A 699 20.54 -57.83 -9.12
CA GLU A 699 19.84 -56.74 -9.81
C GLU A 699 18.46 -56.46 -9.19
N ASP A 700 17.66 -57.50 -8.93
CA ASP A 700 16.33 -57.33 -8.34
C ASP A 700 16.42 -56.77 -6.90
N ARG A 701 17.45 -57.17 -6.13
CA ARG A 701 17.70 -56.62 -4.79
C ARG A 701 18.19 -55.17 -4.84
N LEU A 702 19.05 -54.85 -5.80
CA LEU A 702 19.58 -53.50 -6.02
C LEU A 702 18.46 -52.52 -6.36
N LEU A 703 17.59 -52.89 -7.31
CA LEU A 703 16.43 -52.09 -7.69
C LEU A 703 15.42 -51.96 -6.54
N GLY A 704 15.17 -53.05 -5.80
CA GLY A 704 14.32 -53.03 -4.61
C GLY A 704 14.86 -52.11 -3.51
N PHE A 705 16.17 -52.15 -3.25
CA PHE A 705 16.82 -51.27 -2.29
C PHE A 705 16.76 -49.81 -2.75
N TYR A 706 17.11 -49.50 -4.00
CA TYR A 706 17.09 -48.15 -4.55
C TYR A 706 15.69 -47.51 -4.49
N ALA A 707 14.65 -48.29 -4.73
CA ALA A 707 13.26 -47.86 -4.62
C ALA A 707 12.85 -47.48 -3.18
N MET A 708 13.45 -48.14 -2.18
CA MET A 708 13.12 -47.89 -0.78
C MET A 708 13.75 -46.61 -0.22
N LEU A 709 14.88 -46.15 -0.79
CA LEU A 709 15.63 -45.01 -0.25
C LEU A 709 14.86 -43.70 -0.36
N ASP A 710 14.89 -42.88 0.69
CA ASP A 710 14.46 -41.48 0.58
C ASP A 710 15.60 -40.65 -0.04
N ALA A 711 15.31 -39.89 -1.10
CA ALA A 711 16.33 -39.13 -1.85
C ALA A 711 16.99 -38.03 -1.00
N ASP A 712 16.26 -37.48 -0.04
CA ASP A 712 16.73 -36.39 0.81
C ASP A 712 17.35 -36.89 2.10
N GLU A 713 16.80 -37.95 2.69
CA GLU A 713 17.26 -38.47 3.98
C GLU A 713 18.32 -39.56 3.88
N ASP A 714 18.39 -40.32 2.78
CA ASP A 714 19.28 -41.49 2.62
C ASP A 714 20.36 -41.28 1.55
N LYS A 715 20.80 -40.03 1.37
CA LYS A 715 21.73 -39.59 0.30
C LYS A 715 23.00 -40.42 0.20
N PHE A 716 23.60 -40.79 1.33
CA PHE A 716 24.80 -41.63 1.33
C PHE A 716 24.56 -42.96 0.63
N PHE A 717 23.49 -43.66 0.99
CA PHE A 717 23.16 -44.98 0.43
C PHE A 717 22.75 -44.87 -1.03
N ALA A 718 21.97 -43.85 -1.39
CA ALA A 718 21.58 -43.59 -2.77
C ALA A 718 22.81 -43.39 -3.64
N LYS A 719 23.77 -42.56 -3.18
CA LYS A 719 25.05 -42.34 -3.86
C LYS A 719 25.92 -43.61 -3.91
N ALA A 720 25.91 -44.42 -2.86
CA ALA A 720 26.70 -45.64 -2.79
C ALA A 720 26.27 -46.70 -3.83
N VAL A 721 24.99 -46.74 -4.19
CA VAL A 721 24.45 -47.70 -5.18
C VAL A 721 24.21 -47.09 -6.57
N GLU A 722 24.38 -45.78 -6.72
CA GLU A 722 24.08 -45.03 -7.94
C GLU A 722 24.76 -45.60 -9.18
N ALA A 723 26.06 -45.92 -9.08
CA ALA A 723 26.82 -46.50 -10.19
C ALA A 723 26.28 -47.88 -10.61
N ASP A 724 25.95 -48.73 -9.64
CA ASP A 724 25.41 -50.06 -9.90
C ASP A 724 24.00 -49.97 -10.51
N VAL A 725 23.15 -49.06 -10.01
CA VAL A 725 21.80 -48.81 -10.54
C VAL A 725 21.87 -48.30 -11.98
N ASN A 726 22.76 -47.34 -12.25
CA ASN A 726 22.97 -46.82 -13.60
C ASN A 726 23.47 -47.91 -14.56
N GLY A 727 24.31 -48.83 -14.09
CA GLY A 727 24.80 -49.97 -14.88
C GLY A 727 23.71 -50.95 -15.30
N VAL A 728 22.63 -51.09 -14.52
CA VAL A 728 21.51 -52.01 -14.81
C VAL A 728 20.25 -51.28 -15.33
N ARG A 729 20.25 -49.96 -15.37
CA ARG A 729 19.06 -49.15 -15.68
C ARG A 729 18.48 -49.48 -17.05
N ASP A 730 19.30 -49.49 -18.08
CA ASP A 730 18.84 -49.69 -19.46
C ASP A 730 18.40 -51.13 -19.74
N SER A 731 19.06 -52.12 -19.14
CA SER A 731 18.63 -53.52 -19.24
C SER A 731 17.32 -53.75 -18.49
N ALA A 732 17.18 -53.19 -17.29
CA ALA A 732 15.97 -53.28 -16.49
C ALA A 732 14.78 -52.56 -17.16
N LEU A 733 14.96 -51.35 -17.72
CA LEU A 733 13.90 -50.66 -18.47
C LEU A 733 13.47 -51.43 -19.72
N ARG A 734 14.41 -52.05 -20.44
CA ARG A 734 14.06 -52.92 -21.58
C ARG A 734 13.24 -54.12 -21.13
N ARG A 735 13.68 -54.83 -20.08
CA ARG A 735 12.94 -55.95 -19.48
C ARG A 735 11.54 -55.52 -19.03
N ALA A 736 11.40 -54.35 -18.40
CA ALA A 736 10.11 -53.82 -17.98
C ALA A 736 9.16 -53.58 -19.17
N ARG A 737 9.67 -53.01 -20.26
CA ARG A 737 8.91 -52.81 -21.51
C ARG A 737 8.50 -54.13 -22.16
N GLU A 738 9.39 -55.12 -22.19
CA GLU A 738 9.10 -56.46 -22.70
C GLU A 738 8.00 -57.15 -21.88
N LEU A 739 8.08 -57.08 -20.55
CA LEU A 739 7.04 -57.58 -19.65
C LEU A 739 5.70 -56.87 -19.89
N MET A 740 5.68 -55.54 -19.95
CA MET A 740 4.43 -54.82 -20.25
C MET A 740 3.87 -55.13 -21.64
N GLY A 741 4.73 -55.31 -22.65
CA GLY A 741 4.32 -55.72 -23.99
C GLY A 741 3.69 -57.12 -24.00
N SER A 742 4.30 -58.06 -23.27
CA SER A 742 3.76 -59.41 -23.05
C SER A 742 2.41 -59.37 -22.34
N ALA A 743 2.30 -58.57 -21.28
CA ALA A 743 1.06 -58.39 -20.54
C ALA A 743 -0.09 -57.84 -21.41
N VAL A 744 0.17 -56.80 -22.19
CA VAL A 744 -0.80 -56.20 -23.12
C VAL A 744 -1.24 -57.22 -24.18
N ALA A 745 -0.31 -58.02 -24.71
CA ALA A 745 -0.63 -59.06 -25.69
C ALA A 745 -1.51 -60.16 -25.08
N ALA A 746 -1.16 -60.67 -23.90
CA ALA A 746 -1.94 -61.67 -23.18
C ALA A 746 -3.33 -61.14 -22.78
N TRP A 747 -3.42 -59.89 -22.33
CA TRP A 747 -4.67 -59.21 -22.01
C TRP A 747 -5.58 -59.05 -23.23
N LYS A 748 -5.02 -58.60 -24.35
CA LYS A 748 -5.76 -58.48 -25.62
C LYS A 748 -6.30 -59.84 -26.07
N GLN A 749 -5.49 -60.89 -25.96
CA GLN A 749 -5.87 -62.25 -26.32
C GLN A 749 -6.95 -62.82 -25.38
N TYR A 750 -6.84 -62.59 -24.07
CA TYR A 750 -7.87 -62.94 -23.09
C TYR A 750 -9.23 -62.33 -23.48
N ARG A 751 -9.26 -61.02 -23.74
CA ARG A 751 -10.50 -60.32 -24.13
C ARG A 751 -11.04 -60.80 -25.48
N SER A 752 -10.18 -61.04 -26.48
CA SER A 752 -10.64 -61.50 -27.79
C SER A 752 -11.22 -62.91 -27.78
N ASN A 753 -10.73 -63.77 -26.89
CA ASN A 753 -11.21 -65.14 -26.76
C ASN A 753 -12.55 -65.23 -25.96
N GLY A 754 -13.01 -64.11 -25.40
CA GLY A 754 -14.10 -64.04 -24.45
C GLY A 754 -13.61 -64.29 -23.03
N VAL A 755 -13.95 -63.36 -22.13
CA VAL A 755 -13.62 -63.42 -20.69
C VAL A 755 -14.19 -64.70 -20.06
N ILE A 756 -13.67 -65.06 -18.88
CA ILE A 756 -14.21 -66.19 -18.12
C ILE A 756 -15.67 -65.87 -17.76
N GLY A 757 -16.58 -66.67 -18.31
CA GLY A 757 -18.03 -66.52 -18.14
C GLY A 757 -18.56 -67.28 -16.91
N SER A 758 -19.79 -66.98 -16.51
CA SER A 758 -20.45 -67.61 -15.35
C SER A 758 -20.60 -69.12 -15.54
N GLU A 759 -20.90 -69.56 -16.76
CA GLU A 759 -21.01 -70.97 -17.11
C GLU A 759 -19.68 -71.72 -16.90
N GLN A 760 -18.54 -71.11 -17.26
CA GLN A 760 -17.21 -71.70 -17.10
C GLN A 760 -16.78 -71.76 -15.62
N ARG A 761 -17.22 -70.79 -14.81
CA ARG A 761 -17.02 -70.79 -13.36
C ARG A 761 -17.81 -71.92 -12.69
N LEU A 762 -19.06 -72.14 -13.09
CA LEU A 762 -19.97 -73.13 -12.51
C LEU A 762 -19.70 -74.59 -12.93
N GLU A 763 -18.87 -74.82 -13.96
CA GLU A 763 -18.53 -76.18 -14.39
C GLU A 763 -17.96 -77.02 -13.24
N PRO A 764 -18.43 -78.28 -13.04
CA PRO A 764 -17.99 -79.15 -11.95
C PRO A 764 -16.54 -79.64 -12.09
N GLY A 765 -15.87 -79.35 -13.21
CA GLY A 765 -14.45 -79.61 -13.43
C GLY A 765 -13.73 -78.40 -14.04
N ILE A 766 -12.47 -78.58 -14.42
CA ILE A 766 -11.67 -77.54 -15.08
C ILE A 766 -11.68 -77.79 -16.58
N SER A 767 -12.53 -77.06 -17.32
CA SER A 767 -12.53 -77.16 -18.78
C SER A 767 -11.21 -76.68 -19.40
N PRO A 768 -10.85 -77.22 -20.58
CA PRO A 768 -9.74 -76.69 -21.36
C PRO A 768 -9.86 -75.19 -21.64
N LYS A 769 -11.10 -74.70 -21.85
CA LYS A 769 -11.40 -73.28 -22.09
C LYS A 769 -11.10 -72.44 -20.86
N PHE A 770 -11.59 -72.83 -19.67
CA PHE A 770 -11.28 -72.13 -18.42
C PHE A 770 -9.76 -72.11 -18.18
N ARG A 771 -9.08 -73.25 -18.34
CA ARG A 771 -7.63 -73.35 -18.12
C ARG A 771 -6.84 -72.44 -19.06
N ALA A 772 -7.24 -72.33 -20.33
CA ALA A 772 -6.60 -71.44 -21.30
C ALA A 772 -6.80 -69.96 -20.94
N GLN A 773 -8.02 -69.55 -20.57
CA GLN A 773 -8.31 -68.17 -20.16
C GLN A 773 -7.61 -67.78 -18.85
N ALA A 774 -7.69 -68.66 -17.84
CA ALA A 774 -7.06 -68.42 -16.54
C ALA A 774 -5.54 -68.25 -16.68
N ARG A 775 -4.88 -69.04 -17.55
CA ARG A 775 -3.45 -68.86 -17.86
C ARG A 775 -3.14 -67.54 -18.54
N LEU A 776 -3.96 -67.09 -19.50
CA LEU A 776 -3.76 -65.79 -20.16
C LEU A 776 -3.91 -64.63 -19.16
N LEU A 777 -4.93 -64.69 -18.31
CA LEU A 777 -5.18 -63.68 -17.30
C LEU A 777 -4.07 -63.65 -16.24
N SER A 778 -3.66 -64.82 -15.75
CA SER A 778 -2.58 -64.96 -14.77
C SER A 778 -1.24 -64.47 -15.33
N GLN A 779 -0.91 -64.82 -16.58
CA GLN A 779 0.29 -64.33 -17.26
C GLN A 779 0.25 -62.81 -17.44
N ALA A 780 -0.87 -62.26 -17.91
CA ALA A 780 -1.04 -60.83 -18.08
C ALA A 780 -0.84 -60.07 -16.76
N GLN A 781 -1.41 -60.60 -15.67
CA GLN A 781 -1.28 -60.01 -14.34
C GLN A 781 0.15 -60.06 -13.82
N GLU A 782 0.83 -61.21 -13.92
CA GLU A 782 2.20 -61.35 -13.42
C GLU A 782 3.18 -60.48 -14.19
N ASP A 783 3.10 -60.47 -15.52
CA ASP A 783 3.96 -59.65 -16.37
C ASP A 783 3.72 -58.15 -16.14
N ALA A 784 2.45 -57.73 -16.05
CA ALA A 784 2.12 -56.33 -15.77
C ALA A 784 2.66 -55.89 -14.40
N ARG A 785 2.46 -56.72 -13.38
CA ARG A 785 2.95 -56.47 -12.01
C ARG A 785 4.47 -56.36 -11.95
N GLN A 786 5.18 -57.29 -12.61
CA GLN A 786 6.65 -57.27 -12.63
C GLN A 786 7.20 -56.08 -13.43
N GLY A 787 6.63 -55.79 -14.61
CA GLY A 787 7.04 -54.67 -15.45
C GLY A 787 6.84 -53.33 -14.73
N MET A 788 5.65 -53.13 -14.14
CA MET A 788 5.33 -51.91 -13.40
C MET A 788 6.23 -51.75 -12.17
N ARG A 789 6.50 -52.84 -11.43
CA ARG A 789 7.42 -52.81 -10.29
C ARG A 789 8.79 -52.26 -10.68
N ILE A 790 9.36 -52.69 -11.81
CA ILE A 790 10.67 -52.21 -12.27
C ILE A 790 10.63 -50.72 -12.63
N PHE A 791 9.57 -50.25 -13.29
CA PHE A 791 9.39 -48.82 -13.59
C PHE A 791 9.33 -47.97 -12.32
N THR A 792 8.54 -48.40 -11.33
CA THR A 792 8.44 -47.74 -10.03
C THR A 792 9.79 -47.74 -9.32
N GLN A 793 10.49 -48.87 -9.30
CA GLN A 793 11.78 -49.01 -8.62
C GLN A 793 12.86 -48.10 -9.21
N LEU A 794 12.86 -47.90 -10.53
CA LEU A 794 13.83 -47.04 -11.22
C LEU A 794 13.47 -45.55 -11.22
N ARG A 795 12.31 -45.18 -10.66
CA ARG A 795 11.78 -43.81 -10.71
C ARG A 795 11.82 -43.26 -12.14
N ALA A 796 11.47 -44.11 -13.11
CA ALA A 796 11.25 -43.64 -14.46
C ALA A 796 10.06 -42.67 -14.39
N GLY A 797 10.31 -41.38 -14.59
CA GLY A 797 9.35 -40.30 -14.28
C GLY A 797 8.00 -40.44 -14.98
N GLU A 798 7.06 -39.55 -14.67
CA GLU A 798 5.70 -39.54 -15.23
C GLU A 798 5.71 -39.21 -16.73
N SER A 799 5.88 -40.22 -17.59
CA SER A 799 5.59 -40.10 -19.02
C SER A 799 4.15 -40.50 -19.31
N ALA A 800 3.56 -39.91 -20.35
CA ALA A 800 2.21 -40.28 -20.79
C ALA A 800 2.11 -41.80 -21.09
N ASP A 801 3.17 -42.39 -21.64
CA ASP A 801 3.25 -43.83 -21.93
C ASP A 801 3.19 -44.67 -20.65
N LEU A 802 3.88 -44.25 -19.58
CA LEU A 802 3.85 -44.94 -18.29
C LEU A 802 2.48 -44.85 -17.62
N ALA A 803 1.80 -43.71 -17.72
CA ALA A 803 0.43 -43.56 -17.23
C ALA A 803 -0.55 -44.49 -17.96
N GLN A 804 -0.40 -44.67 -19.27
CA GLN A 804 -1.20 -45.63 -20.03
C GLN A 804 -0.91 -47.08 -19.62
N LEU A 805 0.35 -47.43 -19.44
CA LEU A 805 0.76 -48.76 -18.98
C LEU A 805 0.27 -49.07 -17.56
N ALA A 806 0.26 -48.08 -16.67
CA ALA A 806 -0.30 -48.20 -15.32
C ALA A 806 -1.81 -48.47 -15.36
N LYS A 807 -2.55 -47.77 -16.23
CA LYS A 807 -3.97 -48.03 -16.43
C LYS A 807 -4.24 -49.45 -16.92
N VAL A 808 -3.42 -49.97 -17.83
CA VAL A 808 -3.56 -51.36 -18.30
C VAL A 808 -3.31 -52.37 -17.17
N GLU A 809 -2.29 -52.15 -16.33
CA GLU A 809 -2.04 -52.98 -15.15
C GLU A 809 -3.26 -52.99 -14.21
N GLU A 810 -3.85 -51.83 -13.97
CA GLU A 810 -5.04 -51.70 -13.13
C GLU A 810 -6.26 -52.45 -13.70
N GLU A 811 -6.50 -52.34 -15.02
CA GLU A 811 -7.57 -53.08 -15.69
C GLU A 811 -7.38 -54.60 -15.59
N ILE A 812 -6.17 -55.10 -15.84
CA ILE A 812 -5.84 -56.53 -15.73
C ILE A 812 -6.02 -57.02 -14.28
N ARG A 813 -5.54 -56.23 -13.31
CA ARG A 813 -5.66 -56.54 -11.88
C ARG A 813 -7.13 -56.58 -11.46
N ALA A 814 -7.93 -55.58 -11.85
CA ALA A 814 -9.34 -55.52 -11.53
C ALA A 814 -10.11 -56.72 -12.08
N GLU A 815 -9.81 -57.16 -13.30
CA GLU A 815 -10.41 -58.36 -13.88
C GLU A 815 -9.99 -59.63 -13.11
N ALA A 816 -8.70 -59.81 -12.81
CA ALA A 816 -8.23 -60.94 -12.03
C ALA A 816 -8.88 -61.00 -10.65
N ASP A 817 -9.02 -59.86 -9.97
CA ASP A 817 -9.68 -59.73 -8.68
C ASP A 817 -11.17 -60.08 -8.78
N HIS A 818 -11.84 -59.58 -9.82
CA HIS A 818 -13.24 -59.88 -10.11
C HIS A 818 -13.45 -61.39 -10.30
N GLN A 819 -12.61 -62.06 -11.11
CA GLN A 819 -12.73 -63.49 -11.35
C GLN A 819 -12.46 -64.32 -10.08
N ARG A 820 -11.50 -63.90 -9.24
CA ARG A 820 -11.25 -64.54 -7.94
C ARG A 820 -12.44 -64.41 -7.02
N HIS A 821 -13.01 -63.21 -6.91
CA HIS A 821 -14.18 -62.96 -6.08
C HIS A 821 -15.39 -63.79 -6.54
N ALA A 822 -15.66 -63.78 -7.85
CA ALA A 822 -16.75 -64.57 -8.44
C ALA A 822 -16.58 -66.08 -8.22
N LEU A 823 -15.34 -66.60 -8.18
CA LEU A 823 -15.09 -68.01 -7.81
C LEU A 823 -15.30 -68.25 -6.31
N GLN A 824 -14.88 -67.33 -5.44
CA GLN A 824 -15.08 -67.45 -3.99
C GLN A 824 -16.57 -67.47 -3.61
N GLU A 825 -17.42 -66.72 -4.31
CA GLU A 825 -18.88 -66.76 -4.13
C GLU A 825 -19.48 -68.15 -4.43
N LEU A 826 -18.82 -68.95 -5.28
CA LEU A 826 -19.25 -70.30 -5.65
C LEU A 826 -18.76 -71.38 -4.67
N ARG A 827 -18.23 -71.02 -3.50
CA ARG A 827 -17.72 -71.98 -2.49
C ARG A 827 -18.74 -73.02 -2.04
N THR A 828 -20.02 -72.67 -2.03
CA THR A 828 -21.10 -73.60 -1.63
C THR A 828 -21.62 -74.44 -2.79
N VAL A 829 -21.22 -74.14 -4.02
CA VAL A 829 -21.73 -74.76 -5.26
C VAL A 829 -20.68 -75.67 -5.91
N LEU A 830 -19.40 -75.30 -5.83
CA LEU A 830 -18.29 -76.06 -6.41
C LEU A 830 -17.64 -76.98 -5.38
N ASP A 831 -17.12 -78.11 -5.86
CA ASP A 831 -16.24 -78.97 -5.06
C ASP A 831 -15.01 -78.16 -4.57
N PRO A 832 -14.62 -78.27 -3.28
CA PRO A 832 -13.52 -77.49 -2.71
C PRO A 832 -12.18 -77.67 -3.43
N ALA A 833 -11.88 -78.87 -3.94
CA ALA A 833 -10.64 -79.12 -4.67
C ALA A 833 -10.67 -78.45 -6.05
N VAL A 834 -11.82 -78.50 -6.74
CA VAL A 834 -12.02 -77.82 -8.02
C VAL A 834 -11.92 -76.30 -7.87
N LEU A 835 -12.55 -75.74 -6.84
CA LEU A 835 -12.48 -74.31 -6.52
C LEU A 835 -11.03 -73.88 -6.28
N LYS A 836 -10.30 -74.63 -5.44
CA LYS A 836 -8.89 -74.36 -5.15
C LYS A 836 -8.05 -74.32 -6.43
N THR A 837 -8.17 -75.33 -7.28
CA THR A 837 -7.40 -75.36 -8.53
C THR A 837 -7.83 -74.27 -9.52
N LYS A 838 -9.11 -73.90 -9.58
CA LYS A 838 -9.56 -72.76 -10.40
C LYS A 838 -8.96 -71.44 -9.90
N LEU A 839 -8.90 -71.22 -8.59
CA LEU A 839 -8.25 -70.05 -7.99
C LEU A 839 -6.73 -70.05 -8.23
N GLU A 840 -6.06 -71.20 -8.07
CA GLU A 840 -4.63 -71.35 -8.36
C GLU A 840 -4.29 -71.04 -9.84
N LEU A 841 -5.18 -71.39 -10.78
CA LEU A 841 -4.98 -71.13 -12.20
C LEU A 841 -5.11 -69.65 -12.58
N ILE A 842 -5.93 -68.89 -11.85
CA ILE A 842 -6.02 -67.43 -12.02
C ILE A 842 -4.83 -66.73 -11.33
N GLY A 843 -4.27 -67.36 -10.29
CA GLY A 843 -3.11 -66.85 -9.55
C GLY A 843 -3.51 -65.87 -8.44
N GLY A 844 -2.52 -65.29 -7.77
CA GLY A 844 -2.70 -64.33 -6.67
C GLY A 844 -2.11 -64.78 -5.33
N GLU A 845 -1.79 -63.81 -4.46
CA GLU A 845 -1.06 -64.01 -3.20
C GLU A 845 -1.76 -64.93 -2.18
N ASP A 846 -3.08 -65.12 -2.31
CA ASP A 846 -3.90 -65.94 -1.38
C ASP A 846 -4.16 -67.38 -1.83
N SER A 847 -3.67 -67.80 -3.00
CA SER A 847 -3.92 -69.16 -3.52
C SER A 847 -3.29 -70.29 -2.67
N GLY A 848 -2.42 -69.94 -1.71
CA GLY A 848 -1.70 -70.88 -0.84
C GLY A 848 -2.13 -70.95 0.63
N LYS A 849 -3.08 -70.15 1.11
CA LYS A 849 -3.55 -70.19 2.53
C LYS A 849 -5.05 -70.42 2.61
N VAL A 850 -5.45 -71.70 2.60
CA VAL A 850 -6.73 -72.10 3.19
C VAL A 850 -6.61 -71.90 4.71
N PRO A 851 -7.47 -71.10 5.37
CA PRO A 851 -7.54 -71.14 6.83
C PRO A 851 -8.08 -72.51 7.22
N ALA A 852 -7.25 -73.30 7.90
CA ALA A 852 -7.71 -74.52 8.55
C ALA A 852 -8.65 -74.14 9.71
N ASP A 853 -9.77 -74.84 9.76
CA ASP A 853 -10.70 -75.04 10.88
C ASP A 853 -11.53 -73.87 11.40
N ALA A 854 -12.81 -73.90 11.01
CA ALA A 854 -13.91 -73.50 11.89
C ALA A 854 -15.15 -74.37 11.58
N ALA A 855 -15.15 -75.60 12.07
CA ALA A 855 -16.36 -76.40 12.23
C ALA A 855 -16.27 -77.20 13.53
N THR A 856 -16.80 -76.65 14.62
CA THR A 856 -17.71 -77.28 15.59
C THR A 856 -17.71 -76.51 16.90
N THR A 857 -18.79 -75.78 17.16
CA THR A 857 -19.46 -75.73 18.48
C THR A 857 -20.79 -75.02 18.29
N ASP A 858 -21.83 -75.83 18.10
CA ASP A 858 -23.21 -75.44 18.30
C ASP A 858 -23.56 -75.68 19.78
N ALA A 859 -24.25 -74.72 20.39
CA ALA A 859 -25.13 -74.81 21.57
C ALA A 859 -24.92 -73.71 22.64
N ALA A 860 -26.05 -73.06 22.96
CA ALA A 860 -26.41 -72.27 24.15
C ALA A 860 -26.16 -70.75 24.13
N ALA A 861 -27.21 -69.99 23.76
CA ALA A 861 -28.02 -69.17 24.69
C ALA A 861 -28.71 -68.00 23.93
N ALA A 862 -30.03 -68.04 23.86
CA ALA A 862 -30.87 -66.95 23.36
C ALA A 862 -31.00 -65.82 24.40
N PRO A 863 -31.11 -64.53 24.00
CA PRO A 863 -31.63 -63.49 24.86
C PRO A 863 -33.14 -63.23 24.59
N PRO A 864 -33.93 -62.82 25.60
CA PRO A 864 -35.36 -62.63 25.45
C PRO A 864 -35.70 -61.28 24.79
N LYS A 865 -36.76 -61.29 23.97
CA LYS A 865 -37.45 -60.09 23.46
C LYS A 865 -38.20 -59.39 24.59
N PRO A 866 -38.24 -58.05 24.67
CA PRO A 866 -39.22 -57.34 25.48
C PRO A 866 -40.51 -57.08 24.71
N ALA A 867 -41.63 -57.35 25.40
CA ALA A 867 -42.99 -57.07 24.98
C ALA A 867 -43.35 -55.59 25.23
N TRP A 868 -44.38 -55.15 24.51
CA TRP A 868 -44.91 -53.79 24.43
C TRP A 868 -45.71 -53.33 25.66
N GLN A 869 -45.72 -51.99 25.83
CA GLN A 869 -46.77 -51.08 26.35
C GLN A 869 -46.95 -50.81 27.85
N PRO A 870 -47.53 -49.65 28.25
CA PRO A 870 -48.21 -48.62 27.44
C PRO A 870 -47.37 -47.39 27.06
#